data_AF-A0A2V6FFP9-F1
#
_entry.id   AF-A0A2V6FFP9-F1
#
_cell.length_a   1.000
_cell.length_b   1.000
_cell.length_c   1.000
_cell.angle_alpha   90.00
_cell.angle_beta   90.00
_cell.angle_gamma   90.00
#
_symmetry.space_group_name_H-M   'P 1'
#
loop_
_entity.id
_entity.type
_entity.pdbx_description
1 polymer ?
#
loop_
_entity_poly.entity_id
_entity_poly.type
_entity_poly.pdbx_seq_one_letter_code
_entity_poly.pdbx_strand_id
1 'polypeptide(L)'
;NQDKPFDQFIREQLAGDLLPGNSDEQRYEQLTATGFLMLGPKLLFEPRKSKLQMDIVDEQIDVTTRAFLGLTVSCARCHDHKFDPIPTRDYYALAGIFASTATLASDAQPTRGPPRWRERPLAAPEKAKAMEDHAAAVARLEASLQAAGEMKRSLPGGVSSSELAGIVLDNTVAQLTGAWKESTYATNFIDKNYLQDGNTDKGKKSARFAPDLPKTGRYEVQFAYVPRRNRARNVPVTVNAANETRTVLIDQTEPPTIDNLFVSLGIFDFTAGTNGAVVISNQGTEGFVTLDAVRFVPAGMEMAMKTPTAQMARAQKAGPAMMDRSYYQLLDDLKELRANEPPPVPMAMAAQDGAVCNCRINLRGDPEKLGPEVPRGFLSALEKTVPSPAPLPGETSGRLELANWIASPDNPLTARVAVNRIWHHLFGGRLVESVDNFGVLGERPTHPELLDYLARRFMEQGGSFKKIIRTLMLSSTYQMSSELDRIACAKDPENKLMWRMNRRRLDAEAIRDAVLAVSGRLDFTMGGPLATTNDPPFDAVAMASNAQVASTRRSLYLPVIRNDTTDLFQVFDFADPHLVTGKRHSTTAPTQALFMMNSPFMLAQSRQWAEALMASTPTNEAQRVTSAYTQAFGRPASTEETERALQFIAKYQAALEKNEPNIEKRRLMAWQSFCHALLARRDMLRRCACGFGYVALTSLLAETARVAAATDNNPLAPRPPHFPPRARRIIFLFMPGGPSQVDTFDPKPLLTRDRDKAFPTPAPEGVTMAPAKLLASPWEFKKYGESGIEISSLFPQLAGFADDLCVIRSLHTNGQAHGQAIMKLHTGSENQVRPSMGSWILYGLGTENQNLPGFITISPPTAIAGPQAYGSAFLPAVYQGTAIGSESTPLTQAQIRHIRNPETPLDLQRQQLDFIQSLNREHLKKARTDAQLEGVIESYELAFRMQTEAPQLTDISGESKATLDLYGIDRTPTDNFGRQCLLARRFAERGVRFIQVSHAFKWDQHSNLKRDHERNALEVDRPIAGLLKDLKARGLLEDTLVLWGGEFGRTPTAQGADGRDHNPDGFTMWLAGGGVKGGLVHGATDDYGFRAVQDKVHIHDLHATILHSLGLDHKRLSYRNAGRDFRLTDVAGNVVKAILA
;
A
#
# COMPACT_ATOMS: atom_id res chain seq x y z
N ASN A 1 -16.60 -4.01 -21.62
CA ASN A 1 -15.64 -3.88 -22.75
C ASN A 1 -16.43 -3.69 -24.05
N GLN A 2 -16.75 -2.43 -24.37
CA GLN A 2 -17.56 -2.06 -25.54
C GLN A 2 -16.76 -2.01 -26.86
N ASP A 3 -15.47 -2.43 -26.85
CA ASP A 3 -14.57 -2.38 -28.02
C ASP A 3 -14.43 -0.99 -28.64
N LYS A 4 -14.27 0.01 -27.76
CA LYS A 4 -14.04 1.41 -28.15
C LYS A 4 -12.85 1.50 -29.14
N PRO A 5 -13.00 2.22 -30.27
CA PRO A 5 -11.89 2.48 -31.19
C PRO A 5 -10.66 3.01 -30.45
N PHE A 6 -9.48 2.46 -30.73
CA PHE A 6 -8.28 2.77 -29.96
C PHE A 6 -7.84 4.24 -30.09
N ASP A 7 -8.08 4.87 -31.23
CA ASP A 7 -7.84 6.28 -31.46
C ASP A 7 -8.76 7.15 -30.57
N GLN A 8 -10.05 6.80 -30.45
CA GLN A 8 -10.96 7.45 -29.52
C GLN A 8 -10.53 7.22 -28.07
N PHE A 9 -10.13 5.99 -27.72
CA PHE A 9 -9.61 5.68 -26.38
C PHE A 9 -8.41 6.56 -26.01
N ILE A 10 -7.43 6.73 -26.91
CA ILE A 10 -6.28 7.63 -26.69
C ILE A 10 -6.73 9.07 -26.46
N ARG A 11 -7.64 9.59 -27.31
CA ARG A 11 -8.16 10.97 -27.18
C ARG A 11 -8.80 11.22 -25.82
N GLU A 12 -9.62 10.29 -25.35
CA GLU A 12 -10.27 10.41 -24.05
C GLU A 12 -9.27 10.32 -22.88
N GLN A 13 -8.25 9.46 -22.98
CA GLN A 13 -7.23 9.30 -21.93
C GLN A 13 -6.37 10.56 -21.75
N LEU A 14 -6.06 11.27 -22.84
CA LEU A 14 -5.17 12.44 -22.81
C LEU A 14 -5.91 13.79 -22.74
N ALA A 15 -7.14 13.84 -23.26
CA ALA A 15 -7.88 15.08 -23.44
C ALA A 15 -9.40 14.93 -23.22
N GLY A 16 -9.85 13.89 -22.50
CA GLY A 16 -11.28 13.64 -22.29
C GLY A 16 -12.03 14.80 -21.65
N ASP A 17 -11.40 15.57 -20.76
CA ASP A 17 -11.96 16.79 -20.15
C ASP A 17 -12.11 17.96 -21.14
N LEU A 18 -11.48 17.87 -22.32
CA LEU A 18 -11.52 18.86 -23.40
C LEU A 18 -12.44 18.43 -24.56
N LEU A 19 -12.97 17.21 -24.54
CA LEU A 19 -13.86 16.70 -25.58
C LEU A 19 -15.32 17.15 -25.32
N PRO A 20 -16.10 17.43 -26.38
CA PRO A 20 -17.53 17.62 -26.22
C PRO A 20 -18.20 16.30 -25.82
N GLY A 21 -19.10 16.35 -24.84
CA GLY A 21 -19.95 15.24 -24.43
C GLY A 21 -21.38 15.43 -24.94
N ASN A 22 -21.92 14.46 -25.69
CA ASN A 22 -23.29 14.51 -26.22
C ASN A 22 -24.33 13.95 -25.23
N SER A 23 -23.87 13.30 -24.15
CA SER A 23 -24.70 12.87 -23.02
C SER A 23 -23.91 12.95 -21.72
N ASP A 24 -24.62 12.87 -20.59
CA ASP A 24 -24.00 12.81 -19.27
C ASP A 24 -23.10 11.57 -19.13
N GLU A 25 -23.55 10.41 -19.60
CA GLU A 25 -22.77 9.17 -19.57
C GLU A 25 -21.47 9.30 -20.38
N GLN A 26 -21.54 9.91 -21.57
CA GLN A 26 -20.36 10.14 -22.40
C GLN A 26 -19.38 11.09 -21.71
N ARG A 27 -19.89 12.18 -21.11
CA ARG A 27 -19.07 13.13 -20.35
C ARG A 27 -18.41 12.47 -19.14
N TYR A 28 -19.11 11.56 -18.46
CA TYR A 28 -18.55 10.81 -17.32
C TYR A 28 -17.44 9.86 -17.77
N GLU A 29 -17.63 9.18 -18.89
CA GLU A 29 -16.61 8.28 -19.45
C GLU A 29 -15.36 9.06 -19.90
N GLN A 30 -15.54 10.15 -20.64
CA GLN A 30 -14.48 11.05 -21.07
C GLN A 30 -13.70 11.62 -19.88
N LEU A 31 -14.41 12.08 -18.85
CA LEU A 31 -13.77 12.63 -17.65
C LEU A 31 -12.98 11.54 -16.89
N THR A 32 -13.59 10.37 -16.69
CA THR A 32 -12.96 9.23 -16.01
C THR A 32 -11.70 8.75 -16.75
N ALA A 33 -11.71 8.79 -18.08
CA ALA A 33 -10.57 8.37 -18.90
C ALA A 33 -9.30 9.19 -18.60
N THR A 34 -9.44 10.49 -18.27
CA THR A 34 -8.30 11.35 -17.91
C THR A 34 -7.58 10.94 -16.62
N GLY A 35 -8.14 10.02 -15.83
CA GLY A 35 -7.44 9.38 -14.72
C GLY A 35 -6.12 8.71 -15.14
N PHE A 36 -5.94 8.40 -16.42
CA PHE A 36 -4.67 8.00 -17.01
C PHE A 36 -3.50 8.95 -16.72
N LEU A 37 -3.75 10.26 -16.80
CA LEU A 37 -2.73 11.30 -16.55
C LEU A 37 -2.38 11.45 -15.07
N MET A 38 -3.11 10.75 -14.19
CA MET A 38 -2.87 10.71 -12.75
C MET A 38 -1.99 9.53 -12.34
N LEU A 39 -1.74 8.58 -13.24
CA LEU A 39 -0.86 7.43 -13.00
C LEU A 39 0.60 7.87 -12.82
N GLY A 40 1.38 7.07 -12.11
CA GLY A 40 2.81 7.30 -11.87
C GLY A 40 3.15 7.80 -10.45
N PRO A 41 4.37 7.54 -9.95
CA PRO A 41 4.84 7.95 -8.63
C PRO A 41 4.73 9.46 -8.40
N LYS A 42 4.17 9.88 -7.26
CA LYS A 42 4.09 11.29 -6.84
C LYS A 42 4.64 11.43 -5.43
N LEU A 43 5.68 12.26 -5.24
CA LEU A 43 6.23 12.58 -3.93
C LEU A 43 5.39 13.67 -3.26
N LEU A 44 4.31 13.28 -2.58
CA LEU A 44 3.35 14.23 -2.02
C LEU A 44 3.95 15.17 -0.96
N PHE A 45 5.05 14.78 -0.31
CA PHE A 45 5.76 15.58 0.69
C PHE A 45 6.96 16.36 0.14
N GLU A 46 7.08 16.56 -1.17
CA GLU A 46 8.15 17.36 -1.76
C GLU A 46 8.09 18.82 -1.26
N PRO A 47 9.12 19.32 -0.54
CA PRO A 47 9.13 20.68 -0.03
C PRO A 47 9.23 21.73 -1.16
N ARG A 48 9.90 21.42 -2.27
CA ARG A 48 10.05 22.33 -3.41
C ARG A 48 8.90 22.17 -4.40
N LYS A 49 7.96 23.13 -4.39
CA LYS A 49 6.75 23.06 -5.23
C LYS A 49 7.04 23.06 -6.73
N SER A 50 8.06 23.79 -7.18
CA SER A 50 8.52 23.79 -8.58
C SER A 50 9.00 22.41 -9.03
N LYS A 51 9.71 21.69 -8.15
CA LYS A 51 10.13 20.31 -8.36
C LYS A 51 8.94 19.36 -8.42
N LEU A 52 8.02 19.44 -7.45
CA LEU A 52 6.81 18.63 -7.47
C LEU A 52 6.02 18.78 -8.78
N GLN A 53 5.84 20.02 -9.25
CA GLN A 53 5.14 20.29 -10.50
C GLN A 53 5.86 19.66 -11.70
N MET A 54 7.18 19.82 -11.80
CA MET A 54 7.96 19.25 -12.90
C MET A 54 8.06 17.73 -12.84
N ASP A 55 8.07 17.13 -11.66
CA ASP A 55 8.00 15.68 -11.51
C ASP A 55 6.61 15.15 -11.92
N ILE A 56 5.52 15.88 -11.66
CA ILE A 56 4.18 15.51 -12.17
C ILE A 56 4.16 15.51 -13.70
N VAL A 57 4.74 16.54 -14.33
CA VAL A 57 4.84 16.69 -15.78
C VAL A 57 5.69 15.58 -16.40
N ASP A 58 6.85 15.28 -15.80
CA ASP A 58 7.75 14.21 -16.25
C ASP A 58 7.03 12.85 -16.28
N GLU A 59 6.27 12.54 -15.23
CA GLU A 59 5.46 11.32 -15.19
C GLU A 59 4.38 11.27 -16.28
N GLN A 60 3.71 12.39 -16.57
CA GLN A 60 2.73 12.45 -17.65
C GLN A 60 3.38 12.21 -19.02
N ILE A 61 4.59 12.74 -19.23
CA ILE A 61 5.39 12.48 -20.43
C ILE A 61 5.81 11.01 -20.49
N ASP A 62 6.39 10.44 -19.42
CA ASP A 62 6.90 9.07 -19.41
C ASP A 62 5.76 8.06 -19.65
N VAL A 63 4.64 8.20 -18.92
CA VAL A 63 3.46 7.35 -19.07
C VAL A 63 2.91 7.45 -20.50
N THR A 64 2.70 8.65 -21.03
CA THR A 64 2.12 8.86 -22.37
C THR A 64 3.01 8.31 -23.47
N THR A 65 4.30 8.66 -23.44
CA THR A 65 5.24 8.35 -24.53
C THR A 65 5.64 6.88 -24.53
N ARG A 66 5.79 6.23 -23.37
CA ARG A 66 5.98 4.77 -23.32
C ARG A 66 4.71 4.03 -23.69
N ALA A 67 3.54 4.47 -23.22
CA ALA A 67 2.31 3.73 -23.43
C ALA A 67 1.88 3.69 -24.90
N PHE A 68 1.94 4.84 -25.57
CA PHE A 68 1.39 4.96 -26.92
C PHE A 68 2.46 4.99 -28.01
N LEU A 69 3.67 5.50 -27.72
CA LEU A 69 4.74 5.62 -28.72
C LEU A 69 5.87 4.60 -28.51
N GLY A 70 5.93 3.94 -27.35
CA GLY A 70 7.01 3.03 -27.01
C GLY A 70 8.37 3.72 -26.99
N LEU A 71 8.46 4.97 -26.53
CA LEU A 71 9.70 5.76 -26.50
C LEU A 71 10.01 6.23 -25.08
N THR A 72 11.31 6.27 -24.72
CA THR A 72 11.81 6.70 -23.40
C THR A 72 12.16 8.18 -23.37
N VAL A 73 11.18 9.06 -23.61
CA VAL A 73 11.40 10.51 -23.80
C VAL A 73 11.95 11.19 -22.54
N SER A 74 11.54 10.76 -21.34
CA SER A 74 11.96 11.38 -20.07
C SER A 74 13.46 11.37 -19.80
N CYS A 75 14.23 10.51 -20.48
CA CYS A 75 15.70 10.56 -20.40
C CYS A 75 16.27 11.88 -20.97
N ALA A 76 15.51 12.60 -21.82
CA ALA A 76 15.90 13.87 -22.40
C ALA A 76 15.75 15.08 -21.45
N ARG A 77 15.19 14.88 -20.25
CA ARG A 77 14.92 15.93 -19.24
C ARG A 77 16.17 16.71 -18.85
N CYS A 78 17.31 16.02 -18.67
CA CYS A 78 18.52 16.63 -18.13
C CYS A 78 19.58 16.95 -19.19
N HIS A 79 19.54 16.24 -20.31
CA HIS A 79 20.46 16.34 -21.44
C HIS A 79 19.80 15.72 -22.66
N ASP A 80 20.29 15.99 -23.88
CA ASP A 80 19.77 15.33 -25.08
C ASP A 80 19.79 13.82 -24.90
N HIS A 81 18.76 13.14 -25.37
CA HIS A 81 18.66 11.70 -25.20
C HIS A 81 19.91 11.01 -25.77
N LYS A 82 20.54 10.14 -24.98
CA LYS A 82 21.91 9.65 -25.25
C LYS A 82 22.04 8.85 -26.55
N PHE A 83 20.96 8.20 -26.99
CA PHE A 83 20.97 7.25 -28.11
C PHE A 83 19.93 7.59 -29.17
N ASP A 84 18.69 7.80 -28.77
CA ASP A 84 17.64 8.31 -29.66
C ASP A 84 17.82 9.79 -29.97
N PRO A 85 17.48 10.26 -31.19
CA PRO A 85 17.65 11.65 -31.62
C PRO A 85 16.55 12.56 -31.04
N ILE A 86 16.37 12.52 -29.72
CA ILE A 86 15.37 13.31 -28.98
C ILE A 86 16.12 14.40 -28.22
N PRO A 87 16.11 15.65 -28.70
CA PRO A 87 16.76 16.75 -28.00
C PRO A 87 16.01 17.10 -26.72
N THR A 88 16.72 17.70 -25.75
CA THR A 88 16.11 18.24 -24.52
C THR A 88 14.99 19.24 -24.86
N ARG A 89 15.10 19.96 -25.97
CA ARG A 89 14.05 20.86 -26.46
C ARG A 89 12.72 20.15 -26.65
N ASP A 90 12.68 18.94 -27.22
CA ASP A 90 11.44 18.22 -27.47
C ASP A 90 10.76 17.80 -26.17
N TYR A 91 11.55 17.39 -25.17
CA TYR A 91 11.03 17.13 -23.82
C TYR A 91 10.36 18.37 -23.24
N TYR A 92 10.99 19.55 -23.30
CA TYR A 92 10.40 20.77 -22.76
C TYR A 92 9.24 21.32 -23.59
N ALA A 93 9.18 21.01 -24.89
CA ALA A 93 8.03 21.30 -25.74
C ALA A 93 6.79 20.49 -25.30
N LEU A 94 6.96 19.20 -24.98
CA LEU A 94 5.92 18.37 -24.37
C LEU A 94 5.61 18.79 -22.93
N ALA A 95 6.63 19.17 -22.16
CA ALA A 95 6.45 19.65 -20.79
C ALA A 95 5.54 20.88 -20.73
N GLY A 96 5.65 21.80 -21.70
CA GLY A 96 4.73 22.93 -21.82
C GLY A 96 3.27 22.53 -22.05
N ILE A 97 3.01 21.44 -22.77
CA ILE A 97 1.64 20.90 -22.97
C ILE A 97 1.08 20.35 -21.66
N PHE A 98 1.88 19.60 -20.91
CA PHE A 98 1.45 18.95 -19.67
C PHE A 98 1.49 19.87 -18.44
N ALA A 99 2.25 20.96 -18.47
CA ALA A 99 2.35 21.92 -17.37
C ALA A 99 1.01 22.58 -16.99
N SER A 100 0.06 22.66 -17.93
CA SER A 100 -1.31 23.13 -17.68
C SER A 100 -2.25 22.03 -17.15
N THR A 101 -1.79 20.79 -16.99
CA THR A 101 -2.63 19.65 -16.58
C THR A 101 -2.67 19.51 -15.08
N ALA A 102 -3.75 19.96 -14.44
CA ALA A 102 -3.91 19.85 -13.00
C ALA A 102 -4.44 18.46 -12.60
N THR A 103 -3.62 17.70 -11.87
CA THR A 103 -3.98 16.38 -11.30
C THR A 103 -4.00 16.35 -9.77
N LEU A 104 -3.49 17.39 -9.11
CA LEU A 104 -3.55 17.56 -7.65
C LEU A 104 -4.33 18.84 -7.31
N ALA A 105 -5.11 18.79 -6.24
CA ALA A 105 -5.78 19.97 -5.68
C ALA A 105 -4.84 20.72 -4.73
N SER A 106 -4.68 22.02 -4.95
CA SER A 106 -3.91 22.94 -4.10
C SER A 106 -4.70 23.50 -2.91
N ASP A 107 -5.99 23.18 -2.80
CA ASP A 107 -6.98 24.05 -2.14
C ASP A 107 -7.45 23.54 -0.76
N ALA A 108 -6.62 22.78 -0.06
CA ALA A 108 -6.83 22.51 1.36
C ALA A 108 -5.77 23.32 2.13
N GLN A 109 -6.23 24.33 2.89
CA GLN A 109 -5.52 25.19 3.85
C GLN A 109 -3.99 24.98 3.99
N PRO A 110 -3.15 26.06 3.97
CA PRO A 110 -1.68 26.00 4.05
C PRO A 110 -1.05 25.40 5.31
N THR A 111 -1.78 24.65 6.13
CA THR A 111 -1.31 24.14 7.41
C THR A 111 -1.62 22.64 7.56
N ARG A 112 -0.60 21.81 7.32
CA ARG A 112 -0.41 20.43 7.84
C ARG A 112 -0.92 19.20 7.04
N GLY A 113 -1.03 19.22 5.71
CA GLY A 113 -1.36 17.99 4.94
C GLY A 113 -0.69 17.85 3.57
N PRO A 114 -0.49 16.62 3.05
CA PRO A 114 -0.06 16.39 1.67
C PRO A 114 -1.12 16.84 0.65
N PRO A 115 -0.72 17.24 -0.57
CA PRO A 115 -1.66 17.56 -1.66
C PRO A 115 -2.54 16.35 -1.98
N ARG A 116 -3.81 16.60 -2.26
CA ARG A 116 -4.81 15.57 -2.56
C ARG A 116 -4.99 15.43 -4.07
N TRP A 117 -5.48 14.27 -4.50
CA TRP A 117 -5.90 14.07 -5.89
C TRP A 117 -7.00 15.06 -6.27
N ARG A 118 -6.99 15.50 -7.53
CA ARG A 118 -8.08 16.31 -8.07
C ARG A 118 -9.28 15.39 -8.34
N GLU A 119 -10.31 15.52 -7.51
CA GLU A 119 -11.57 14.81 -7.69
C GLU A 119 -12.58 15.71 -8.41
N ARG A 120 -13.36 15.11 -9.31
CA ARG A 120 -14.36 15.81 -10.11
C ARG A 120 -15.72 15.12 -10.06
N PRO A 121 -16.82 15.88 -9.92
CA PRO A 121 -18.16 15.31 -9.89
C PRO A 121 -18.56 14.74 -11.25
N LEU A 122 -19.04 13.50 -11.25
CA LEU A 122 -19.66 12.81 -12.39
C LEU A 122 -21.17 13.06 -12.41
N ALA A 123 -21.62 14.29 -12.16
CA ALA A 123 -23.04 14.65 -12.23
C ALA A 123 -23.30 15.79 -13.22
N ALA A 124 -24.56 15.91 -13.68
CA ALA A 124 -25.05 17.13 -14.32
C ALA A 124 -24.81 18.34 -13.40
N PRO A 125 -24.45 19.53 -13.92
CA PRO A 125 -24.26 20.74 -13.11
C PRO A 125 -25.43 21.02 -12.16
N GLU A 126 -26.66 20.69 -12.58
CA GLU A 126 -27.89 20.85 -11.80
C GLU A 126 -27.92 19.96 -10.54
N LYS A 127 -27.47 18.71 -10.63
CA LYS A 127 -27.40 17.77 -9.50
C LYS A 127 -26.27 18.13 -8.52
N ALA A 128 -25.13 18.57 -9.05
CA ALA A 128 -24.02 19.06 -8.23
C ALA A 128 -24.43 20.34 -7.46
N LYS A 129 -25.13 21.25 -8.13
CA LYS A 129 -25.68 22.47 -7.51
C LYS A 129 -26.69 22.17 -6.41
N ALA A 130 -27.59 21.20 -6.62
CA ALA A 130 -28.55 20.78 -5.58
C ALA A 130 -27.86 20.28 -4.29
N MET A 131 -26.71 19.60 -4.41
CA MET A 131 -25.90 19.21 -3.25
C MET A 131 -25.18 20.39 -2.59
N GLU A 132 -24.60 21.30 -3.37
CA GLU A 132 -23.98 22.52 -2.86
C GLU A 132 -25.00 23.39 -2.09
N ASP A 133 -26.20 23.55 -2.66
CA ASP A 133 -27.31 24.27 -2.04
C ASP A 133 -27.76 23.61 -0.74
N HIS A 134 -27.80 22.26 -0.70
CA HIS A 134 -28.11 21.48 0.49
C HIS A 134 -27.04 21.63 1.58
N ALA A 135 -25.76 21.48 1.22
CA ALA A 135 -24.64 21.63 2.14
C ALA A 135 -24.58 23.05 2.71
N ALA A 136 -24.82 24.07 1.88
CA ALA A 136 -24.93 25.46 2.32
C ALA A 136 -26.12 25.67 3.28
N ALA A 137 -27.26 24.99 3.05
CA ALA A 137 -28.41 25.04 3.96
C ALA A 137 -28.12 24.40 5.32
N VAL A 138 -27.43 23.24 5.34
CA VAL A 138 -26.98 22.58 6.57
C VAL A 138 -26.04 23.48 7.36
N ALA A 139 -25.00 24.03 6.70
CA ALA A 139 -24.03 24.92 7.34
C ALA A 139 -24.69 26.19 7.93
N ARG A 140 -25.67 26.77 7.23
CA ARG A 140 -26.46 27.92 7.74
C ARG A 140 -27.25 27.57 9.01
N LEU A 141 -27.89 26.40 9.04
CA LEU A 141 -28.65 25.94 10.21
C LEU A 141 -27.74 25.61 11.39
N GLU A 142 -26.60 24.96 11.16
CA GLU A 142 -25.60 24.66 12.21
C GLU A 142 -25.02 25.93 12.83
N ALA A 143 -24.68 26.93 12.02
CA ALA A 143 -24.21 28.23 12.51
C ALA A 143 -25.30 28.94 13.35
N SER A 144 -26.56 28.88 12.90
CA SER A 144 -27.69 29.45 13.63
C SER A 144 -27.93 28.73 14.96
N LEU A 145 -27.78 27.40 14.98
CA LEU A 145 -27.89 26.57 16.17
C LEU A 145 -26.80 26.89 17.20
N GLN A 146 -25.56 27.06 16.74
CA GLN A 146 -24.43 27.39 17.60
C GLN A 146 -24.63 28.74 18.29
N ALA A 147 -25.04 29.77 17.53
CA ALA A 147 -25.34 31.10 18.09
C ALA A 147 -26.48 31.05 19.13
N ALA A 148 -27.55 30.29 18.85
CA ALA A 148 -28.66 30.11 19.78
C ALA A 148 -28.24 29.31 21.04
N GLY A 149 -27.34 28.33 20.89
CA GLY A 149 -26.81 27.52 22.00
C GLY A 149 -25.90 28.30 22.96
N GLU A 150 -25.09 29.24 22.45
CA GLU A 150 -24.27 30.14 23.26
C GLU A 150 -25.14 31.11 24.09
N MET A 151 -26.22 31.61 23.50
CA MET A 151 -27.19 32.47 24.17
C MET A 151 -27.93 31.73 25.30
N LYS A 152 -28.28 30.43 25.11
CA LYS A 152 -28.89 29.59 26.15
C LYS A 152 -28.01 29.40 27.40
N ARG A 153 -26.68 29.29 27.24
CA ARG A 153 -25.74 29.12 28.36
C ARG A 153 -25.62 30.36 29.26
N SER A 154 -26.16 31.51 28.83
CA SER A 154 -26.03 32.79 29.54
C SER A 154 -27.21 33.14 30.47
N LEU A 155 -28.25 32.30 30.54
CA LEU A 155 -29.44 32.50 31.39
C LEU A 155 -29.28 31.77 32.75
N PRO A 156 -29.58 32.41 33.89
CA PRO A 156 -29.51 31.75 35.21
C PRO A 156 -30.64 30.73 35.43
N GLY A 157 -30.36 29.70 36.24
CA GLY A 157 -31.30 28.61 36.62
C GLY A 157 -32.45 29.06 37.53
N GLY A 158 -33.37 28.12 37.81
CA GLY A 158 -34.74 28.30 38.32
C GLY A 158 -35.03 29.35 39.40
N VAL A 159 -36.31 29.74 39.51
CA VAL A 159 -36.82 30.75 40.45
C VAL A 159 -36.93 30.13 41.85
N SER A 160 -36.36 30.73 42.89
CA SER A 160 -36.41 30.15 44.23
C SER A 160 -37.82 30.22 44.83
N SER A 161 -38.31 29.11 45.38
CA SER A 161 -39.61 29.03 46.07
C SER A 161 -39.71 29.99 47.27
N SER A 162 -38.57 30.30 47.91
CA SER A 162 -38.50 31.25 49.03
C SER A 162 -38.82 32.70 48.66
N GLU A 163 -38.71 33.04 47.37
CA GLU A 163 -39.00 34.38 46.82
C GLU A 163 -40.48 34.55 46.43
N LEU A 164 -41.23 33.45 46.38
CA LEU A 164 -42.64 33.42 45.98
C LEU A 164 -43.56 33.61 47.19
N ALA A 165 -44.60 34.43 47.02
CA ALA A 165 -45.63 34.60 48.04
C ALA A 165 -46.57 33.38 48.09
N GLY A 166 -47.04 33.02 49.29
CA GLY A 166 -47.86 31.82 49.51
C GLY A 166 -47.06 30.61 49.98
N ILE A 167 -47.74 29.50 50.23
CA ILE A 167 -47.11 28.23 50.61
C ILE A 167 -46.82 27.46 49.33
N VAL A 168 -45.55 27.39 48.94
CA VAL A 168 -45.09 26.70 47.73
C VAL A 168 -44.52 25.34 48.11
N LEU A 169 -45.05 24.29 47.48
CA LEU A 169 -44.56 22.92 47.58
C LEU A 169 -43.90 22.55 46.25
N ASP A 170 -42.58 22.47 46.27
CA ASP A 170 -41.74 22.04 45.14
C ASP A 170 -41.88 20.53 44.85
N ASN A 171 -41.53 20.07 43.64
CA ASN A 171 -41.63 18.64 43.30
C ASN A 171 -40.80 17.73 44.22
N THR A 172 -39.76 18.26 44.87
CA THR A 172 -38.94 17.49 45.83
C THR A 172 -39.71 17.03 47.05
N VAL A 173 -40.84 17.67 47.41
CA VAL A 173 -41.70 17.25 48.53
C VAL A 173 -42.94 16.45 48.08
N ALA A 174 -43.10 16.21 46.78
CA ALA A 174 -44.23 15.45 46.25
C ALA A 174 -44.08 13.94 46.52
N GLN A 175 -45.18 13.29 46.90
CA GLN A 175 -45.27 11.83 46.97
C GLN A 175 -45.52 11.28 45.56
N LEU A 176 -44.50 10.66 44.97
CA LEU A 176 -44.54 10.18 43.58
C LEU A 176 -45.01 8.72 43.50
N THR A 177 -45.89 8.45 42.55
CA THR A 177 -46.26 7.10 42.09
C THR A 177 -45.76 6.91 40.65
N GLY A 178 -45.02 5.83 40.40
CA GLY A 178 -44.36 5.55 39.13
C GLY A 178 -43.03 6.28 38.94
N ALA A 179 -42.29 5.92 37.89
CA ALA A 179 -40.97 6.50 37.63
C ALA A 179 -41.06 7.86 36.91
N TRP A 180 -40.59 8.91 37.57
CA TRP A 180 -40.46 10.27 37.05
C TRP A 180 -38.99 10.61 36.81
N LYS A 181 -38.72 11.39 35.76
CA LYS A 181 -37.36 11.83 35.41
C LYS A 181 -37.20 13.31 35.71
N GLU A 182 -36.16 13.65 36.46
CA GLU A 182 -35.75 15.03 36.70
C GLU A 182 -35.19 15.68 35.43
N SER A 183 -35.48 16.97 35.25
CA SER A 183 -35.01 17.76 34.12
C SER A 183 -34.72 19.20 34.54
N THR A 184 -33.60 19.72 34.05
CA THR A 184 -33.22 21.15 34.15
C THR A 184 -33.17 21.80 32.76
N TYR A 185 -33.83 21.18 31.78
CA TYR A 185 -33.65 21.47 30.37
C TYR A 185 -34.22 22.84 29.93
N ALA A 186 -35.30 23.28 30.56
CA ALA A 186 -35.86 24.63 30.46
C ALA A 186 -35.37 25.48 31.63
N THR A 187 -35.50 26.81 31.59
CA THR A 187 -34.99 27.71 32.64
C THR A 187 -36.09 28.30 33.53
N ASN A 188 -37.36 28.07 33.22
CA ASN A 188 -38.54 28.58 33.93
C ASN A 188 -39.18 27.49 34.81
N PHE A 189 -38.42 27.00 35.78
CA PHE A 189 -38.89 26.06 36.81
C PHE A 189 -38.55 26.60 38.20
N ILE A 190 -39.14 26.01 39.24
CA ILE A 190 -38.97 26.43 40.63
C ILE A 190 -37.84 25.63 41.28
N ASP A 191 -37.03 26.30 42.08
CA ASP A 191 -35.85 25.76 42.76
C ASP A 191 -34.86 25.03 41.84
N LYS A 192 -34.77 23.68 41.89
CA LYS A 192 -33.63 22.93 41.34
C LYS A 192 -33.90 22.24 40.01
N ASN A 193 -35.10 21.73 39.78
CA ASN A 193 -35.47 20.98 38.58
C ASN A 193 -37.00 20.92 38.45
N TYR A 194 -37.50 20.31 37.38
CA TYR A 194 -38.88 19.87 37.28
C TYR A 194 -38.93 18.38 36.87
N LEU A 195 -40.07 17.73 37.07
CA LEU A 195 -40.26 16.33 36.72
C LEU A 195 -40.97 16.15 35.38
N GLN A 196 -40.61 15.10 34.64
CA GLN A 196 -41.34 14.64 33.46
C GLN A 196 -41.64 13.14 33.51
N ASP A 197 -42.77 12.75 32.93
CA ASP A 197 -43.25 11.38 32.92
C ASP A 197 -42.57 10.48 31.86
N GLY A 198 -41.69 11.05 31.04
CA GLY A 198 -41.00 10.33 29.95
C GLY A 198 -41.91 9.93 28.78
N ASN A 199 -43.17 10.37 28.78
CA ASN A 199 -44.23 9.91 27.87
C ASN A 199 -44.44 8.38 27.86
N THR A 200 -44.21 7.71 29.00
CA THR A 200 -44.43 6.26 29.18
C THR A 200 -45.45 6.00 30.28
N ASP A 201 -46.00 4.77 30.31
CA ASP A 201 -46.87 4.27 31.38
C ASP A 201 -48.06 5.18 31.70
N LYS A 202 -48.77 5.61 30.65
CA LYS A 202 -49.95 6.48 30.76
C LYS A 202 -51.01 5.86 31.67
N GLY A 203 -51.53 6.67 32.59
CA GLY A 203 -52.48 6.24 33.62
C GLY A 203 -51.87 5.52 34.82
N LYS A 204 -50.54 5.33 34.88
CA LYS A 204 -49.86 4.65 35.99
C LYS A 204 -48.97 5.57 36.82
N LYS A 205 -48.86 6.86 36.47
CA LYS A 205 -48.00 7.81 37.18
C LYS A 205 -48.81 8.97 37.77
N SER A 206 -48.50 9.32 39.00
CA SER A 206 -49.08 10.49 39.67
C SER A 206 -48.10 11.11 40.68
N ALA A 207 -48.34 12.37 41.02
CA ALA A 207 -47.61 13.10 42.06
C ALA A 207 -48.60 13.77 43.00
N ARG A 208 -48.48 13.50 44.30
CA ARG A 208 -49.36 14.04 45.34
C ARG A 208 -48.62 15.05 46.22
N PHE A 209 -49.12 16.28 46.24
CA PHE A 209 -48.65 17.38 47.07
C PHE A 209 -49.62 17.55 48.25
N ALA A 210 -49.14 17.39 49.48
CA ALA A 210 -49.94 17.56 50.70
C ALA A 210 -49.41 18.77 51.49
N PRO A 211 -50.14 19.89 51.55
CA PRO A 211 -49.69 21.07 52.29
C PRO A 211 -49.85 20.88 53.80
N ASP A 212 -48.97 21.50 54.59
CA ASP A 212 -49.19 21.74 56.02
C ASP A 212 -49.64 23.19 56.20
N LEU A 213 -50.96 23.41 56.26
CA LEU A 213 -51.53 24.75 56.25
C LEU A 213 -51.65 25.30 57.69
N PRO A 214 -51.14 26.51 57.97
CA PRO A 214 -51.07 27.04 59.33
C PRO A 214 -52.43 27.46 59.90
N LYS A 215 -53.45 27.68 59.06
CA LYS A 215 -54.79 28.11 59.46
C LYS A 215 -55.86 27.53 58.53
N THR A 216 -57.00 27.13 59.12
CA THR A 216 -58.23 26.80 58.39
C THR A 216 -58.72 28.05 57.64
N GLY A 217 -59.06 27.91 56.37
CA GLY A 217 -59.54 29.01 55.53
C GLY A 217 -59.60 28.65 54.05
N ARG A 218 -60.00 29.64 53.23
CA ARG A 218 -60.02 29.51 51.77
C ARG A 218 -58.64 29.79 51.19
N TYR A 219 -58.17 28.95 50.28
CA TYR A 219 -56.91 29.11 49.56
C TYR A 219 -57.13 28.99 48.05
N GLU A 220 -56.57 29.90 47.27
CA GLU A 220 -56.34 29.69 45.84
C GLU A 220 -55.19 28.69 45.65
N VAL A 221 -55.45 27.64 44.89
CA VAL A 221 -54.47 26.60 44.58
C VAL A 221 -54.00 26.80 43.15
N GLN A 222 -52.69 26.83 42.95
CA GLN A 222 -52.07 27.10 41.66
C GLN A 222 -51.01 26.03 41.35
N PHE A 223 -50.80 25.71 40.07
CA PHE A 223 -49.92 24.63 39.61
C PHE A 223 -48.89 25.12 38.60
N ALA A 224 -47.63 24.75 38.79
CA ALA A 224 -46.51 25.09 37.91
C ALA A 224 -46.06 23.92 37.04
N TYR A 225 -45.73 24.23 35.77
CA TYR A 225 -45.25 23.26 34.77
C TYR A 225 -44.45 23.95 33.65
N VAL A 226 -43.75 23.14 32.84
CA VAL A 226 -42.90 23.63 31.74
C VAL A 226 -43.53 23.38 30.37
N PRO A 227 -43.93 24.43 29.63
CA PRO A 227 -44.70 24.27 28.39
C PRO A 227 -43.86 23.85 27.19
N ARG A 228 -44.42 23.05 26.27
CA ARG A 228 -43.77 22.66 24.99
C ARG A 228 -44.73 22.04 23.97
N ARG A 229 -44.39 22.12 22.67
CA ARG A 229 -45.19 21.52 21.57
C ARG A 229 -45.44 20.01 21.70
N ASN A 230 -44.55 19.27 22.36
CA ASN A 230 -44.70 17.82 22.57
C ASN A 230 -45.29 17.46 23.94
N ARG A 231 -45.86 18.42 24.69
CA ARG A 231 -46.53 18.17 25.97
C ARG A 231 -47.97 17.71 25.78
N ALA A 232 -48.53 17.11 26.83
CA ALA A 232 -49.94 16.74 26.85
C ALA A 232 -50.85 17.98 26.95
N ARG A 233 -51.95 17.97 26.20
CA ARG A 233 -52.93 19.06 26.16
C ARG A 233 -54.03 18.96 27.23
N ASN A 234 -54.05 17.87 27.99
CA ASN A 234 -55.18 17.49 28.84
C ASN A 234 -54.72 16.84 30.15
N VAL A 235 -53.71 17.39 30.82
CA VAL A 235 -53.16 16.84 32.06
C VAL A 235 -54.15 16.97 33.21
N PRO A 236 -54.66 15.87 33.81
CA PRO A 236 -55.57 15.94 34.94
C PRO A 236 -54.86 16.32 36.24
N VAL A 237 -55.33 17.40 36.87
CA VAL A 237 -54.88 17.88 38.18
C VAL A 237 -56.07 17.93 39.15
N THR A 238 -56.07 17.07 40.16
CA THR A 238 -57.15 16.92 41.14
C THR A 238 -56.80 17.60 42.46
N VAL A 239 -57.62 18.57 42.89
CA VAL A 239 -57.53 19.23 44.19
C VAL A 239 -58.53 18.58 45.15
N ASN A 240 -58.03 17.98 46.22
CA ASN A 240 -58.78 17.40 47.33
C ASN A 240 -58.77 18.39 48.50
N ALA A 241 -59.87 19.11 48.69
CA ALA A 241 -60.07 20.11 49.74
C ALA A 241 -61.00 19.57 50.84
N ALA A 242 -61.25 20.35 51.90
CA ALA A 242 -62.01 19.89 53.07
C ALA A 242 -63.46 19.51 52.74
N ASN A 243 -64.10 20.26 51.85
CA ASN A 243 -65.53 20.12 51.53
C ASN A 243 -65.79 19.68 50.08
N GLU A 244 -64.76 19.63 49.23
CA GLU A 244 -64.90 19.30 47.81
C GLU A 244 -63.64 18.65 47.22
N THR A 245 -63.84 17.88 46.15
CA THR A 245 -62.76 17.34 45.31
C THR A 245 -63.04 17.70 43.87
N ARG A 246 -62.10 18.39 43.20
CA ARG A 246 -62.27 18.90 41.84
C ARG A 246 -61.07 18.57 40.95
N THR A 247 -61.31 18.09 39.74
CA THR A 247 -60.27 17.87 38.73
C THR A 247 -60.32 18.95 37.65
N VAL A 248 -59.15 19.50 37.31
CA VAL A 248 -58.95 20.49 36.24
C VAL A 248 -58.00 19.89 35.20
N LEU A 249 -58.35 19.99 33.91
CA LEU A 249 -57.48 19.56 32.82
C LEU A 249 -56.61 20.72 32.36
N ILE A 250 -55.29 20.52 32.34
CA ILE A 250 -54.31 21.54 32.00
C ILE A 250 -53.66 21.23 30.65
N ASP A 251 -53.71 22.20 29.72
CA ASP A 251 -52.95 22.15 28.47
C ASP A 251 -51.52 22.63 28.71
N GLN A 252 -50.58 21.70 28.73
CA GLN A 252 -49.16 22.01 28.93
C GLN A 252 -48.43 22.38 27.64
N THR A 253 -49.12 22.51 26.52
CA THR A 253 -48.52 23.08 25.30
C THR A 253 -48.51 24.61 25.33
N GLU A 254 -49.37 25.20 26.17
CA GLU A 254 -49.52 26.64 26.37
C GLU A 254 -48.77 27.12 27.62
N PRO A 255 -48.27 28.38 27.67
CA PRO A 255 -47.57 28.89 28.84
C PRO A 255 -48.51 29.19 30.03
N PRO A 256 -48.05 29.01 31.29
CA PRO A 256 -48.82 29.39 32.48
C PRO A 256 -49.10 30.89 32.54
N THR A 257 -50.27 31.28 33.05
CA THR A 257 -50.77 32.67 32.98
C THR A 257 -50.42 33.56 34.17
N ILE A 258 -50.02 32.97 35.30
CA ILE A 258 -49.67 33.69 36.54
C ILE A 258 -48.15 33.64 36.71
N ASP A 259 -47.53 34.82 36.78
CA ASP A 259 -46.07 34.99 36.91
C ASP A 259 -45.23 34.25 35.83
N ASN A 260 -45.84 33.80 34.72
CA ASN A 260 -45.29 32.85 33.74
C ASN A 260 -44.82 31.50 34.32
N LEU A 261 -45.26 31.17 35.53
CA LEU A 261 -44.88 29.94 36.26
C LEU A 261 -46.10 29.10 36.62
N PHE A 262 -47.22 29.72 37.00
CA PHE A 262 -48.38 29.03 37.55
C PHE A 262 -49.65 29.20 36.70
N VAL A 263 -50.54 28.22 36.79
CA VAL A 263 -51.95 28.30 36.37
C VAL A 263 -52.85 28.13 37.60
N SER A 264 -53.93 28.90 37.70
CA SER A 264 -54.90 28.73 38.80
C SER A 264 -55.74 27.47 38.59
N LEU A 265 -55.88 26.67 39.65
CA LEU A 265 -56.77 25.51 39.71
C LEU A 265 -58.12 25.87 40.35
N GLY A 266 -58.24 27.03 40.99
CA GLY A 266 -59.43 27.51 41.69
C GLY A 266 -59.18 27.82 43.17
N ILE A 267 -60.25 28.27 43.85
CA ILE A 267 -60.25 28.62 45.28
C ILE A 267 -61.04 27.58 46.06
N PHE A 268 -60.41 27.00 47.09
CA PHE A 268 -60.92 25.85 47.84
C PHE A 268 -60.84 26.08 49.35
N ASP A 269 -61.70 25.42 50.13
CA ASP A 269 -61.69 25.44 51.61
C ASP A 269 -60.75 24.36 52.17
N PHE A 270 -59.78 24.74 53.01
CA PHE A 270 -58.89 23.80 53.70
C PHE A 270 -58.95 23.95 55.22
N THR A 271 -58.72 22.85 55.93
CA THR A 271 -58.54 22.86 57.40
C THR A 271 -57.06 22.97 57.74
N ALA A 272 -56.73 23.57 58.88
CA ALA A 272 -55.34 23.65 59.36
C ALA A 272 -54.71 22.26 59.53
N GLY A 273 -53.42 22.13 59.25
CA GLY A 273 -52.67 20.87 59.22
C GLY A 273 -52.61 20.24 57.83
N THR A 274 -52.38 18.92 57.77
CA THR A 274 -52.13 18.16 56.53
C THR A 274 -53.38 17.61 55.84
N ASN A 275 -54.55 18.23 56.08
CA ASN A 275 -55.84 17.77 55.59
C ASN A 275 -56.17 18.40 54.24
N GLY A 276 -55.67 17.78 53.17
CA GLY A 276 -55.90 18.16 51.77
C GLY A 276 -54.75 17.70 50.86
N ALA A 277 -54.97 17.65 49.55
CA ALA A 277 -53.88 17.35 48.60
C ALA A 277 -54.17 17.80 47.18
N VAL A 278 -53.12 18.04 46.39
CA VAL A 278 -53.17 18.22 44.94
C VAL A 278 -52.49 17.03 44.27
N VAL A 279 -53.20 16.34 43.39
CA VAL A 279 -52.73 15.15 42.69
C VAL A 279 -52.68 15.41 41.19
N ILE A 280 -51.48 15.34 40.61
CA ILE A 280 -51.27 15.40 39.17
C ILE A 280 -51.15 13.97 38.65
N SER A 281 -51.89 13.63 37.58
CA SER A 281 -51.87 12.29 36.97
C SER A 281 -51.55 12.37 35.48
N ASN A 282 -50.94 11.31 34.93
CA ASN A 282 -50.75 11.18 33.47
C ASN A 282 -51.85 10.37 32.77
N GLN A 283 -52.96 10.10 33.46
CA GLN A 283 -54.10 9.34 32.92
C GLN A 283 -54.76 10.07 31.74
N GLY A 284 -54.96 9.35 30.63
CA GLY A 284 -55.62 9.88 29.43
C GLY A 284 -54.81 10.89 28.63
N THR A 285 -53.50 11.01 28.87
CA THR A 285 -52.61 11.97 28.19
C THR A 285 -51.86 11.35 27.01
N GLU A 286 -51.72 12.08 25.89
CA GLU A 286 -51.05 11.61 24.67
C GLU A 286 -49.61 12.18 24.48
N GLY A 287 -49.26 13.23 25.22
CA GLY A 287 -47.93 13.87 25.20
C GLY A 287 -47.20 13.81 26.54
N PHE A 288 -46.00 14.38 26.61
CA PHE A 288 -45.24 14.42 27.87
C PHE A 288 -45.99 15.20 28.96
N VAL A 289 -46.07 14.64 30.16
CA VAL A 289 -46.60 15.34 31.35
C VAL A 289 -45.42 15.85 32.16
N THR A 290 -45.45 17.14 32.49
CA THR A 290 -44.47 17.80 33.36
C THR A 290 -45.13 18.35 34.60
N LEU A 291 -44.40 18.38 35.71
CA LEU A 291 -44.85 19.02 36.93
C LEU A 291 -43.66 19.60 37.69
N ASP A 292 -43.87 20.77 38.26
CA ASP A 292 -42.85 21.57 38.93
C ASP A 292 -43.23 21.82 40.39
N ALA A 293 -44.23 22.68 40.66
CA ALA A 293 -44.66 22.98 42.03
C ALA A 293 -46.17 23.21 42.16
N VAL A 294 -46.67 23.20 43.38
CA VAL A 294 -48.04 23.63 43.74
C VAL A 294 -47.97 24.75 44.77
N ARG A 295 -48.75 25.81 44.58
CA ARG A 295 -48.78 27.00 45.43
C ARG A 295 -50.17 27.21 46.03
N PHE A 296 -50.22 27.44 47.34
CA PHE A 296 -51.45 27.76 48.09
C PHE A 296 -51.40 29.20 48.59
N VAL A 297 -52.38 30.02 48.20
CA VAL A 297 -52.46 31.45 48.55
C VAL A 297 -53.77 31.73 49.27
N PRO A 298 -53.79 32.32 50.49
CA PRO A 298 -55.04 32.65 51.20
C PRO A 298 -55.97 33.52 50.35
N ALA A 299 -57.24 33.13 50.20
CA ALA A 299 -58.21 33.79 49.34
C ALA A 299 -58.60 35.17 49.90
N GLY A 300 -58.63 36.19 49.03
CA GLY A 300 -58.94 37.58 49.39
C GLY A 300 -57.73 38.42 49.82
N MET A 301 -56.52 37.87 49.77
CA MET A 301 -55.27 38.62 49.93
C MET A 301 -54.62 38.78 48.55
N GLU A 302 -54.62 40.00 47.99
CA GLU A 302 -53.76 40.31 46.85
C GLU A 302 -52.31 40.28 47.34
N MET A 303 -51.58 39.23 46.96
CA MET A 303 -50.15 39.12 47.24
C MET A 303 -49.39 39.12 45.92
N ALA A 304 -48.89 40.29 45.53
CA ALA A 304 -47.80 40.37 44.57
C ALA A 304 -46.49 39.86 45.20
N MET A 305 -45.56 39.37 44.37
CA MET A 305 -44.21 38.93 44.77
C MET A 305 -43.54 39.91 45.74
N LYS A 306 -42.81 39.39 46.74
CA LYS A 306 -42.24 40.22 47.83
C LYS A 306 -41.24 41.28 47.35
N THR A 307 -40.62 41.15 46.17
CA THR A 307 -39.89 42.22 45.45
C THR A 307 -39.57 41.71 44.02
N PRO A 308 -39.55 42.52 42.95
CA PRO A 308 -39.03 42.07 41.66
C PRO A 308 -37.50 41.93 41.74
N THR A 309 -36.96 40.72 41.57
CA THR A 309 -35.50 40.50 41.49
C THR A 309 -34.92 41.00 40.18
N ALA A 310 -33.64 41.40 40.20
CA ALA A 310 -32.87 41.84 39.01
C ALA A 310 -32.85 40.80 37.86
N GLN A 311 -33.16 39.53 38.15
CA GLN A 311 -33.35 38.44 37.19
C GLN A 311 -34.57 38.67 36.28
N MET A 312 -35.69 39.16 36.80
CA MET A 312 -36.91 39.38 36.01
C MET A 312 -36.78 40.60 35.08
N ALA A 313 -36.09 41.66 35.53
CA ALA A 313 -35.80 42.82 34.69
C ALA A 313 -34.91 42.48 33.47
N ARG A 314 -34.04 41.45 33.59
CA ARG A 314 -33.28 40.89 32.47
C ARG A 314 -34.12 39.98 31.58
N ALA A 315 -35.01 39.16 32.16
CA ALA A 315 -35.91 38.27 31.39
C ALA A 315 -36.99 39.02 30.59
N GLN A 316 -37.54 40.12 31.13
CA GLN A 316 -38.48 40.99 30.40
C GLN A 316 -37.82 41.72 29.21
N LYS A 317 -36.55 42.13 29.35
CA LYS A 317 -35.78 42.74 28.24
C LYS A 317 -35.41 41.74 27.13
N ALA A 318 -35.43 40.44 27.43
CA ALA A 318 -35.01 39.38 26.50
C ALA A 318 -36.16 38.72 25.72
N GLY A 319 -37.43 38.99 26.03
CA GLY A 319 -38.58 38.45 25.28
C GLY A 319 -38.68 36.92 25.33
N PRO A 320 -39.49 36.31 26.23
CA PRO A 320 -39.49 34.86 26.45
C PRO A 320 -39.94 34.01 25.27
N ALA A 321 -40.72 34.56 24.34
CA ALA A 321 -41.29 33.81 23.22
C ALA A 321 -40.33 33.61 22.03
N MET A 322 -39.19 34.33 21.97
CA MET A 322 -38.31 34.31 20.79
C MET A 322 -37.06 33.41 20.95
N MET A 323 -36.59 33.15 22.18
CA MET A 323 -35.33 32.40 22.39
C MET A 323 -35.51 30.89 22.55
N ASP A 324 -36.57 30.41 23.19
CA ASP A 324 -36.76 28.96 23.39
C ASP A 324 -37.49 28.30 22.20
N ARG A 325 -38.18 29.09 21.35
CA ARG A 325 -38.76 28.60 20.09
C ARG A 325 -37.70 28.43 18.98
N SER A 326 -36.63 29.23 18.96
CA SER A 326 -35.65 29.22 17.86
C SER A 326 -34.67 28.03 17.94
N TYR A 327 -34.09 27.73 19.11
CA TYR A 327 -33.06 26.68 19.20
C TYR A 327 -33.58 25.27 18.87
N TYR A 328 -34.75 24.88 19.39
CA TYR A 328 -35.28 23.53 19.14
C TYR A 328 -35.93 23.39 17.78
N GLN A 329 -36.49 24.48 17.24
CA GLN A 329 -36.98 24.46 15.87
C GLN A 329 -35.82 24.35 14.88
N LEU A 330 -34.69 25.02 15.14
CA LEU A 330 -33.44 24.82 14.37
C LEU A 330 -32.91 23.37 14.46
N LEU A 331 -33.07 22.68 15.60
CA LEU A 331 -32.72 21.26 15.73
C LEU A 331 -33.63 20.37 14.89
N ASP A 332 -34.94 20.62 14.93
CA ASP A 332 -35.93 19.85 14.15
C ASP A 332 -35.73 20.11 12.64
N ASP A 333 -35.53 21.37 12.22
CA ASP A 333 -35.26 21.76 10.84
C ASP A 333 -33.95 21.14 10.32
N LEU A 334 -32.89 21.12 11.15
CA LEU A 334 -31.62 20.46 10.81
C LEU A 334 -31.79 18.94 10.65
N LYS A 335 -32.63 18.32 11.50
CA LYS A 335 -32.92 16.89 11.43
C LYS A 335 -33.72 16.54 10.19
N GLU A 336 -34.72 17.34 9.84
CA GLU A 336 -35.51 17.17 8.61
C GLU A 336 -34.68 17.42 7.36
N LEU A 337 -33.83 18.46 7.36
CA LEU A 337 -32.92 18.73 6.26
C LEU A 337 -31.97 17.55 6.03
N ARG A 338 -31.32 17.03 7.09
CA ARG A 338 -30.44 15.85 6.98
C ARG A 338 -31.17 14.58 6.54
N ALA A 339 -32.46 14.42 6.86
CA ALA A 339 -33.25 13.27 6.40
C ALA A 339 -33.53 13.31 4.87
N ASN A 340 -33.46 14.49 4.26
CA ASN A 340 -33.69 14.73 2.83
C ASN A 340 -32.37 14.95 2.06
N GLU A 341 -31.26 14.40 2.54
CA GLU A 341 -29.95 14.52 1.90
C GLU A 341 -29.96 13.88 0.49
N PRO A 342 -29.57 14.60 -0.57
CA PRO A 342 -29.45 14.02 -1.91
C PRO A 342 -28.41 12.89 -1.92
N PRO A 343 -28.60 11.81 -2.72
CA PRO A 343 -27.60 10.76 -2.85
C PRO A 343 -26.25 11.35 -3.30
N PRO A 344 -25.12 10.84 -2.78
CA PRO A 344 -23.82 11.41 -3.06
C PRO A 344 -23.52 11.34 -4.56
N VAL A 345 -23.05 12.47 -5.11
CA VAL A 345 -22.59 12.53 -6.49
C VAL A 345 -21.34 11.66 -6.64
N PRO A 346 -21.34 10.69 -7.58
CA PRO A 346 -20.15 9.91 -7.85
C PRO A 346 -19.01 10.84 -8.26
N MET A 347 -17.82 10.64 -7.68
CA MET A 347 -16.63 11.42 -7.99
C MET A 347 -15.66 10.56 -8.81
N ALA A 348 -14.92 11.18 -9.73
CA ALA A 348 -13.78 10.57 -10.38
C ALA A 348 -12.51 11.36 -10.08
N MET A 349 -11.41 10.64 -9.87
CA MET A 349 -10.08 11.23 -9.99
C MET A 349 -9.87 11.54 -11.49
N ALA A 350 -9.85 12.83 -11.84
CA ALA A 350 -9.83 13.27 -13.23
C ALA A 350 -9.00 14.55 -13.40
N ALA A 351 -8.27 14.64 -14.50
CA ALA A 351 -7.47 15.80 -14.82
C ALA A 351 -8.34 17.03 -15.12
N GLN A 352 -7.74 18.21 -15.01
CA GLN A 352 -8.36 19.46 -15.39
C GLN A 352 -7.35 20.33 -16.13
N ASP A 353 -7.75 20.89 -17.27
CA ASP A 353 -6.95 21.90 -17.95
C ASP A 353 -6.89 23.22 -17.17
N GLY A 354 -5.70 23.78 -17.13
CA GLY A 354 -5.36 25.02 -16.43
C GLY A 354 -4.77 26.07 -17.37
N ALA A 355 -4.00 26.99 -16.79
CA ALA A 355 -3.41 28.08 -17.55
C ALA A 355 -2.35 27.58 -18.55
N VAL A 356 -2.52 28.01 -19.80
CA VAL A 356 -1.63 27.68 -20.91
C VAL A 356 -0.26 28.35 -20.71
N CYS A 357 0.83 27.59 -20.85
CA CYS A 357 2.18 28.12 -20.70
C CYS A 357 3.21 27.42 -21.61
N ASN A 358 4.32 28.08 -21.89
CA ASN A 358 5.52 27.46 -22.43
C ASN A 358 6.44 27.08 -21.26
N CYS A 359 7.30 26.08 -21.47
CA CYS A 359 8.31 25.72 -20.48
C CYS A 359 9.68 26.27 -20.85
N ARG A 360 10.47 26.65 -19.84
CA ARG A 360 11.91 26.90 -19.99
C ARG A 360 12.66 25.60 -19.77
N ILE A 361 13.79 25.44 -20.46
CA ILE A 361 14.67 24.27 -20.27
C ILE A 361 15.23 24.31 -18.84
N ASN A 362 14.95 23.30 -18.02
CA ASN A 362 15.62 23.19 -16.73
C ASN A 362 17.03 22.64 -16.97
N LEU A 363 18.04 23.44 -16.68
CA LEU A 363 19.44 23.07 -16.92
C LEU A 363 19.79 21.87 -16.03
N ARG A 364 20.19 20.76 -16.66
CA ARG A 364 20.42 19.48 -15.98
C ARG A 364 19.19 18.97 -15.20
N GLY A 365 17.99 19.34 -15.62
CA GLY A 365 16.73 18.92 -15.02
C GLY A 365 16.33 19.67 -13.74
N ASP A 366 17.11 20.68 -13.32
CA ASP A 366 16.89 21.45 -12.09
C ASP A 366 15.88 22.59 -12.29
N PRO A 367 14.65 22.49 -11.74
CA PRO A 367 13.56 23.44 -12.00
C PRO A 367 13.82 24.87 -11.51
N GLU A 368 14.88 25.08 -10.73
CA GLU A 368 15.28 26.40 -10.26
C GLU A 368 16.34 27.05 -11.17
N LYS A 369 16.92 26.29 -12.10
CA LYS A 369 17.92 26.76 -13.08
C LYS A 369 17.34 26.76 -14.48
N LEU A 370 16.77 27.89 -14.87
CA LEU A 370 16.04 28.03 -16.13
C LEU A 370 16.96 28.49 -17.27
N GLY A 371 16.91 27.76 -18.38
CA GLY A 371 17.48 28.11 -19.67
C GLY A 371 16.46 28.80 -20.59
N PRO A 372 16.66 28.70 -21.92
CA PRO A 372 15.76 29.30 -22.90
C PRO A 372 14.33 28.76 -22.80
N GLU A 373 13.37 29.61 -23.15
CA GLU A 373 11.97 29.19 -23.31
C GLU A 373 11.80 28.37 -24.59
N VAL A 374 10.99 27.31 -24.49
CA VAL A 374 10.67 26.41 -25.57
C VAL A 374 9.16 26.48 -25.82
N PRO A 375 8.73 26.85 -27.04
CA PRO A 375 7.32 26.76 -27.42
C PRO A 375 6.80 25.34 -27.28
N ARG A 376 5.53 25.20 -26.86
CA ARG A 376 4.84 23.90 -26.87
C ARG A 376 4.92 23.24 -28.24
N GLY A 377 5.09 21.92 -28.27
CA GLY A 377 5.29 21.19 -29.52
C GLY A 377 5.45 19.68 -29.33
N PHE A 378 5.75 18.99 -30.43
CA PHE A 378 5.81 17.53 -30.52
C PHE A 378 7.24 17.03 -30.72
N LEU A 379 7.42 15.70 -30.81
CA LEU A 379 8.73 15.09 -31.01
C LEU A 379 9.24 15.32 -32.44
N SER A 380 10.30 16.13 -32.58
CA SER A 380 10.98 16.41 -33.84
C SER A 380 11.54 15.14 -34.50
N ALA A 381 11.92 14.15 -33.68
CA ALA A 381 12.41 12.84 -34.13
C ALA A 381 11.41 12.08 -35.02
N LEU A 382 10.11 12.39 -34.94
CA LEU A 382 9.06 11.70 -35.67
C LEU A 382 8.52 12.48 -36.88
N GLU A 383 8.95 13.74 -37.11
CA GLU A 383 8.42 14.62 -38.17
C GLU A 383 8.59 14.07 -39.59
N LYS A 384 9.61 13.23 -39.82
CA LYS A 384 9.82 12.56 -41.11
C LYS A 384 8.82 11.44 -41.39
N THR A 385 8.15 10.94 -40.36
CA THR A 385 7.29 9.74 -40.42
C THR A 385 5.83 10.06 -40.10
N VAL A 386 5.60 11.01 -39.19
CA VAL A 386 4.28 11.49 -38.79
C VAL A 386 4.20 12.96 -39.18
N PRO A 387 3.19 13.39 -39.97
CA PRO A 387 3.04 14.78 -40.34
C PRO A 387 3.08 15.70 -39.11
N SER A 388 3.90 16.75 -39.16
CA SER A 388 3.92 17.76 -38.11
C SER A 388 2.55 18.44 -38.04
N PRO A 389 1.92 18.53 -36.86
CA PRO A 389 0.68 19.27 -36.70
C PRO A 389 0.87 20.75 -37.04
N ALA A 390 -0.24 21.44 -37.29
CA ALA A 390 -0.22 22.90 -37.34
C ALA A 390 0.35 23.47 -36.02
N PRO A 391 0.98 24.66 -36.06
CA PRO A 391 1.43 25.33 -34.85
C PRO A 391 0.32 25.40 -33.80
N LEU A 392 0.65 25.05 -32.56
CA LEU A 392 -0.31 25.02 -31.46
C LEU A 392 -0.88 26.43 -31.22
N PRO A 393 -2.22 26.60 -31.14
CA PRO A 393 -2.82 27.87 -30.79
C PRO A 393 -2.31 28.40 -29.44
N GLY A 394 -2.20 29.73 -29.31
CA GLY A 394 -1.78 30.37 -28.07
C GLY A 394 -2.76 30.18 -26.92
N GLU A 395 -4.04 29.92 -27.24
CA GLU A 395 -5.17 29.83 -26.31
C GLU A 395 -5.44 28.41 -25.81
N THR A 396 -4.84 27.38 -26.43
CA THR A 396 -5.03 25.97 -26.04
C THR A 396 -3.79 25.40 -25.36
N SER A 397 -4.00 24.43 -24.46
CA SER A 397 -2.91 23.71 -23.81
C SER A 397 -2.07 22.89 -24.78
N GLY A 398 -2.63 22.49 -25.92
CA GLY A 398 -1.99 21.56 -26.86
C GLY A 398 -2.27 20.09 -26.55
N ARG A 399 -3.01 19.77 -25.47
CA ARG A 399 -3.29 18.38 -25.08
C ARG A 399 -4.18 17.64 -26.07
N LEU A 400 -5.24 18.28 -26.55
CA LEU A 400 -6.14 17.68 -27.52
C LEU A 400 -5.42 17.45 -28.86
N GLU A 401 -4.58 18.39 -29.27
CA GLU A 401 -3.74 18.33 -30.45
C GLU A 401 -2.70 17.21 -30.35
N LEU A 402 -2.05 17.06 -29.18
CA LEU A 402 -1.17 15.92 -28.88
C LEU A 402 -1.92 14.60 -28.96
N ALA A 403 -3.10 14.52 -28.36
CA ALA A 403 -3.93 13.32 -28.40
C ALA A 403 -4.32 12.95 -29.84
N ASN A 404 -4.68 13.94 -30.66
CA ASN A 404 -4.99 13.75 -32.07
C ASN A 404 -3.76 13.33 -32.89
N TRP A 405 -2.58 13.87 -32.60
CA TRP A 405 -1.34 13.51 -33.28
C TRP A 405 -0.90 12.07 -32.95
N ILE A 406 -1.00 11.66 -31.68
CA ILE A 406 -0.73 10.27 -31.26
C ILE A 406 -1.76 9.31 -31.88
N ALA A 407 -3.04 9.69 -31.88
CA ALA A 407 -4.14 8.87 -32.39
C ALA A 407 -4.32 8.97 -33.92
N SER A 408 -3.46 9.70 -34.62
CA SER A 408 -3.59 9.92 -36.07
C SER A 408 -3.44 8.61 -36.84
N PRO A 409 -4.26 8.34 -37.88
CA PRO A 409 -4.04 7.22 -38.78
C PRO A 409 -2.71 7.33 -39.55
N ASP A 410 -2.16 8.54 -39.67
CA ASP A 410 -0.84 8.79 -40.27
C ASP A 410 0.32 8.55 -39.30
N ASN A 411 0.04 8.13 -38.05
CA ASN A 411 1.03 7.74 -37.07
C ASN A 411 1.12 6.20 -36.96
N PRO A 412 2.00 5.54 -37.73
CA PRO A 412 2.11 4.08 -37.72
C PRO A 412 2.72 3.54 -36.42
N LEU A 413 3.44 4.38 -35.65
CA LEU A 413 4.12 3.94 -34.44
C LEU A 413 3.12 3.53 -33.36
N THR A 414 2.04 4.31 -33.18
CA THR A 414 0.97 4.01 -32.23
C THR A 414 0.34 2.63 -32.48
N ALA A 415 0.03 2.32 -33.75
CA ALA A 415 -0.52 1.03 -34.13
C ALA A 415 0.49 -0.12 -33.95
N ARG A 416 1.76 0.08 -34.29
CA ARG A 416 2.83 -0.91 -34.08
C ARG A 416 3.01 -1.26 -32.61
N VAL A 417 3.04 -0.25 -31.73
CA VAL A 417 3.18 -0.44 -30.28
C VAL A 417 1.96 -1.18 -29.72
N ALA A 418 0.74 -0.77 -30.10
CA ALA A 418 -0.49 -1.43 -29.67
C ALA A 418 -0.52 -2.91 -30.08
N VAL A 419 -0.23 -3.21 -31.35
CA VAL A 419 -0.20 -4.59 -31.86
C VAL A 419 0.90 -5.42 -31.21
N ASN A 420 2.10 -4.88 -31.00
CA ASN A 420 3.17 -5.61 -30.30
C ASN A 420 2.77 -5.95 -28.86
N ARG A 421 2.07 -5.06 -28.16
CA ARG A 421 1.52 -5.31 -26.82
C ARG A 421 0.41 -6.36 -26.83
N ILE A 422 -0.53 -6.29 -27.78
CA ILE A 422 -1.56 -7.32 -27.96
C ILE A 422 -0.91 -8.67 -28.25
N TRP A 423 0.08 -8.71 -29.14
CA TRP A 423 0.85 -9.92 -29.44
C TRP A 423 1.54 -10.46 -28.19
N HIS A 424 2.23 -9.62 -27.44
CA HIS A 424 2.86 -9.98 -26.17
C HIS A 424 1.85 -10.63 -25.20
N HIS A 425 0.70 -9.98 -25.01
CA HIS A 425 -0.38 -10.47 -24.14
C HIS A 425 -1.15 -11.67 -24.68
N LEU A 426 -0.95 -12.11 -25.93
CA LEU A 426 -1.57 -13.32 -26.48
C LEU A 426 -0.56 -14.47 -26.56
N PHE A 427 0.58 -14.23 -27.20
CA PHE A 427 1.60 -15.22 -27.54
C PHE A 427 2.67 -15.40 -26.48
N GLY A 428 2.84 -14.51 -25.50
CA GLY A 428 3.85 -14.63 -24.44
C GLY A 428 5.30 -14.38 -24.88
N GLY A 429 5.56 -14.41 -26.19
CA GLY A 429 6.75 -13.86 -26.84
C GLY A 429 6.42 -12.57 -27.57
N ARG A 430 7.39 -11.94 -28.22
CA ARG A 430 7.25 -10.59 -28.78
C ARG A 430 7.77 -10.49 -30.20
N LEU A 431 7.14 -9.59 -30.97
CA LEU A 431 7.71 -9.16 -32.24
C LEU A 431 8.87 -8.20 -31.95
N VAL A 432 8.65 -7.21 -31.10
CA VAL A 432 9.68 -6.32 -30.53
C VAL A 432 9.84 -6.62 -29.04
N GLU A 433 10.98 -7.19 -28.64
CA GLU A 433 11.20 -7.68 -27.28
C GLU A 433 11.17 -6.54 -26.24
N SER A 434 11.62 -5.34 -26.61
CA SER A 434 11.56 -4.11 -25.81
C SER A 434 10.19 -3.42 -25.92
N VAL A 435 9.22 -3.90 -25.15
CA VAL A 435 7.81 -3.44 -25.21
C VAL A 435 7.65 -1.93 -25.02
N ASP A 436 8.52 -1.30 -24.22
CA ASP A 436 8.47 0.13 -23.91
C ASP A 436 9.55 0.96 -24.61
N ASN A 437 10.36 0.35 -25.47
CA ASN A 437 11.41 1.04 -26.20
C ASN A 437 11.56 0.52 -27.63
N PHE A 438 11.02 1.27 -28.59
CA PHE A 438 11.12 1.06 -30.04
C PHE A 438 12.25 1.92 -30.65
N GLY A 439 12.99 2.66 -29.83
CA GLY A 439 14.15 3.44 -30.21
C GLY A 439 15.40 2.60 -30.49
N VAL A 440 16.55 3.26 -30.64
CA VAL A 440 17.85 2.69 -31.01
C VAL A 440 18.34 1.63 -30.01
N LEU A 441 18.04 1.81 -28.73
CA LEU A 441 18.36 0.83 -27.68
C LEU A 441 17.34 -0.31 -27.56
N GLY A 442 16.21 -0.20 -28.27
CA GLY A 442 15.23 -1.26 -28.38
C GLY A 442 15.75 -2.42 -29.23
N GLU A 443 15.17 -3.60 -29.03
CA GLU A 443 15.37 -4.71 -29.97
C GLU A 443 14.63 -4.42 -31.28
N ARG A 444 15.23 -4.79 -32.41
CA ARG A 444 14.52 -4.75 -33.69
C ARG A 444 13.43 -5.82 -33.74
N PRO A 445 12.34 -5.59 -34.49
CA PRO A 445 11.31 -6.61 -34.67
C PRO A 445 11.91 -7.88 -35.27
N THR A 446 11.56 -9.04 -34.72
CA THR A 446 11.94 -10.35 -35.29
C THR A 446 11.32 -10.56 -36.67
N HIS A 447 10.11 -10.01 -36.90
CA HIS A 447 9.36 -10.09 -38.15
C HIS A 447 8.80 -8.69 -38.50
N PRO A 448 9.60 -7.79 -39.09
CA PRO A 448 9.18 -6.42 -39.37
C PRO A 448 7.96 -6.34 -40.30
N GLU A 449 7.89 -7.16 -41.35
CA GLU A 449 6.78 -7.16 -42.30
C GLU A 449 5.47 -7.63 -41.65
N LEU A 450 5.56 -8.59 -40.73
CA LEU A 450 4.39 -9.07 -39.97
C LEU A 450 3.87 -7.99 -39.02
N LEU A 451 4.77 -7.29 -38.32
CA LEU A 451 4.39 -6.17 -37.45
C LEU A 451 3.66 -5.09 -38.26
N ASP A 452 4.18 -4.74 -39.43
CA ASP A 452 3.57 -3.74 -40.32
C ASP A 452 2.23 -4.18 -40.87
N TYR A 453 2.13 -5.44 -41.31
CA TYR A 453 0.87 -6.03 -41.75
C TYR A 453 -0.21 -5.95 -40.66
N LEU A 454 0.13 -6.34 -39.43
CA LEU A 454 -0.80 -6.35 -38.32
C LEU A 454 -1.18 -4.93 -37.87
N ALA A 455 -0.22 -4.00 -37.83
CA ALA A 455 -0.47 -2.59 -37.51
C ALA A 455 -1.41 -1.95 -38.54
N ARG A 456 -1.17 -2.17 -39.83
CA ARG A 456 -2.04 -1.70 -40.92
C ARG A 456 -3.44 -2.30 -40.80
N ARG A 457 -3.54 -3.61 -40.59
CA ARG A 457 -4.83 -4.31 -40.41
C ARG A 457 -5.60 -3.79 -39.20
N PHE A 458 -4.91 -3.51 -38.09
CA PHE A 458 -5.51 -2.95 -36.90
C PHE A 458 -6.13 -1.56 -37.17
N MET A 459 -5.44 -0.70 -37.91
CA MET A 459 -5.97 0.59 -38.36
C MET A 459 -7.17 0.42 -39.32
N GLU A 460 -7.06 -0.45 -40.34
CA GLU A 460 -8.16 -0.75 -41.28
C GLU A 460 -9.42 -1.29 -40.59
N GLN A 461 -9.26 -1.96 -39.44
CA GLN A 461 -10.36 -2.49 -38.65
C GLN A 461 -10.97 -1.46 -37.67
N GLY A 462 -10.56 -0.20 -37.77
CA GLY A 462 -11.02 0.91 -36.92
C GLY A 462 -10.42 0.89 -35.52
N GLY A 463 -9.20 0.36 -35.36
CA GLY A 463 -8.54 0.26 -34.05
C GLY A 463 -9.23 -0.69 -33.07
N SER A 464 -10.02 -1.65 -33.56
CA SER A 464 -10.76 -2.61 -32.73
C SER A 464 -9.84 -3.69 -32.16
N PHE A 465 -9.72 -3.72 -30.83
CA PHE A 465 -8.96 -4.74 -30.12
C PHE A 465 -9.59 -6.12 -30.31
N LYS A 466 -10.92 -6.24 -30.27
CA LYS A 466 -11.58 -7.56 -30.44
C LYS A 466 -11.33 -8.14 -31.83
N LYS A 467 -11.37 -7.34 -32.90
CA LYS A 467 -11.15 -7.83 -34.27
C LYS A 467 -9.70 -8.28 -34.51
N ILE A 468 -8.71 -7.53 -34.01
CA ILE A 468 -7.30 -7.94 -34.14
C ILE A 468 -6.99 -9.15 -33.25
N ILE A 469 -7.51 -9.20 -32.01
CA ILE A 469 -7.39 -10.38 -31.14
C ILE A 469 -8.00 -11.60 -31.82
N ARG A 470 -9.20 -11.49 -32.39
CA ARG A 470 -9.84 -12.58 -33.14
C ARG A 470 -8.98 -13.02 -34.32
N THR A 471 -8.42 -12.08 -35.09
CA THR A 471 -7.51 -12.39 -36.21
C THR A 471 -6.31 -13.20 -35.72
N LEU A 472 -5.67 -12.76 -34.63
CA LEU A 472 -4.51 -13.44 -34.05
C LEU A 472 -4.87 -14.82 -33.50
N MET A 473 -5.97 -14.95 -32.75
CA MET A 473 -6.40 -16.22 -32.15
C MET A 473 -6.83 -17.27 -33.18
N LEU A 474 -7.28 -16.83 -34.37
CA LEU A 474 -7.61 -17.71 -35.49
C LEU A 474 -6.42 -18.03 -36.40
N SER A 475 -5.23 -17.46 -36.13
CA SER A 475 -4.02 -17.78 -36.89
C SER A 475 -3.51 -19.18 -36.55
N SER A 476 -2.87 -19.83 -37.53
CA SER A 476 -2.16 -21.10 -37.31
C SER A 476 -1.12 -20.96 -36.20
N THR A 477 -0.38 -19.84 -36.16
CA THR A 477 0.65 -19.57 -35.15
C THR A 477 0.09 -19.60 -33.72
N TYR A 478 -1.07 -18.99 -33.47
CA TYR A 478 -1.68 -19.01 -32.12
C TYR A 478 -2.20 -20.40 -31.76
N GLN A 479 -2.68 -21.14 -32.76
CA GLN A 479 -3.26 -22.47 -32.62
C GLN A 479 -2.19 -23.58 -32.59
N MET A 480 -0.91 -23.25 -32.78
CA MET A 480 0.19 -24.20 -32.66
C MET A 480 0.23 -24.84 -31.29
N SER A 481 0.69 -26.09 -31.25
CA SER A 481 0.95 -26.79 -29.99
C SER A 481 2.05 -26.08 -29.20
N SER A 482 2.03 -26.20 -27.87
CA SER A 482 3.14 -25.79 -27.00
C SER A 482 4.20 -26.89 -26.85
N GLU A 483 4.03 -28.01 -27.54
CA GLU A 483 4.95 -29.14 -27.54
C GLU A 483 6.31 -28.79 -28.15
N LEU A 484 7.33 -29.53 -27.71
CA LEU A 484 8.71 -29.33 -28.10
C LEU A 484 9.03 -30.12 -29.38
N ASP A 485 9.47 -29.42 -30.41
CA ASP A 485 10.15 -29.98 -31.57
C ASP A 485 11.67 -29.79 -31.34
N ARG A 486 12.44 -30.88 -31.36
CA ARG A 486 13.88 -30.83 -31.07
C ARG A 486 14.70 -30.18 -32.18
N ILE A 487 14.30 -30.37 -33.43
CA ILE A 487 15.00 -29.78 -34.57
C ILE A 487 14.77 -28.27 -34.55
N ALA A 488 13.54 -27.84 -34.28
CA ALA A 488 13.21 -26.43 -34.13
C ALA A 488 13.88 -25.82 -32.88
N CYS A 489 13.86 -26.52 -31.74
CA CYS A 489 14.49 -26.05 -30.49
C CYS A 489 16.01 -25.93 -30.61
N ALA A 490 16.70 -26.82 -31.32
CA ALA A 490 18.15 -26.70 -31.53
C ALA A 490 18.52 -25.47 -32.37
N LYS A 491 17.62 -25.03 -33.26
CA LYS A 491 17.82 -23.87 -34.14
C LYS A 491 17.36 -22.56 -33.48
N ASP A 492 16.29 -22.63 -32.70
CA ASP A 492 15.64 -21.50 -32.02
C ASP A 492 15.17 -21.93 -30.61
N PRO A 493 16.11 -22.07 -29.65
CA PRO A 493 15.79 -22.54 -28.30
C PRO A 493 14.91 -21.56 -27.53
N GLU A 494 14.99 -20.27 -27.87
CA GLU A 494 14.20 -19.20 -27.27
C GLU A 494 12.80 -19.07 -27.89
N ASN A 495 12.49 -19.85 -28.93
CA ASN A 495 11.23 -19.81 -29.67
C ASN A 495 10.89 -18.39 -30.22
N LYS A 496 11.91 -17.64 -30.65
CA LYS A 496 11.77 -16.31 -31.26
C LYS A 496 11.03 -16.35 -32.60
N LEU A 497 11.16 -17.45 -33.33
CA LEU A 497 10.50 -17.70 -34.61
C LEU A 497 9.13 -18.35 -34.46
N MET A 498 8.63 -18.51 -33.23
CA MET A 498 7.27 -18.97 -32.93
C MET A 498 6.93 -20.32 -33.57
N TRP A 499 7.88 -21.27 -33.57
CA TRP A 499 7.67 -22.62 -34.08
C TRP A 499 6.76 -23.46 -33.17
N ARG A 500 6.44 -22.96 -31.96
CA ARG A 500 5.42 -23.47 -31.04
C ARG A 500 4.74 -22.34 -30.28
N MET A 501 3.57 -22.61 -29.68
CA MET A 501 2.92 -21.64 -28.80
C MET A 501 3.63 -21.56 -27.44
N ASN A 502 3.98 -20.36 -26.98
CA ASN A 502 4.62 -20.22 -25.68
C ASN A 502 3.66 -20.56 -24.55
N ARG A 503 4.23 -21.19 -23.52
CA ARG A 503 3.58 -21.34 -22.23
C ARG A 503 3.67 -20.01 -21.51
N ARG A 504 2.56 -19.59 -20.92
CA ARG A 504 2.47 -18.30 -20.24
C ARG A 504 2.16 -18.50 -18.78
N ARG A 505 2.78 -17.67 -17.95
CA ARG A 505 2.34 -17.53 -16.57
C ARG A 505 1.14 -16.61 -16.51
N LEU A 506 0.31 -16.82 -15.50
CA LEU A 506 -0.67 -15.84 -15.14
C LEU A 506 -0.02 -14.72 -14.31
N ASP A 507 -0.53 -13.52 -14.52
CA ASP A 507 -0.26 -12.37 -13.67
C ASP A 507 -1.02 -12.50 -12.34
N ALA A 508 -0.54 -11.82 -11.29
CA ALA A 508 -1.09 -11.88 -9.92
C ALA A 508 -2.63 -11.71 -9.88
N GLU A 509 -3.14 -10.71 -10.58
CA GLU A 509 -4.56 -10.38 -10.67
C GLU A 509 -5.37 -11.51 -11.27
N ALA A 510 -4.82 -12.14 -12.31
CA ALA A 510 -5.48 -13.23 -13.01
C ALA A 510 -5.44 -14.52 -12.17
N ILE A 511 -4.40 -14.72 -11.35
CA ILE A 511 -4.37 -15.81 -10.35
C ILE A 511 -5.53 -15.64 -9.37
N ARG A 512 -5.64 -14.46 -8.74
CA ARG A 512 -6.69 -14.18 -7.75
C ARG A 512 -8.08 -14.27 -8.36
N ASP A 513 -8.32 -13.62 -9.49
CA ASP A 513 -9.63 -13.59 -10.15
C ASP A 513 -10.05 -15.00 -10.59
N ALA A 514 -9.12 -15.83 -11.08
CA ALA A 514 -9.45 -17.20 -11.47
C ALA A 514 -9.75 -18.11 -10.26
N VAL A 515 -9.03 -17.97 -9.14
CA VAL A 515 -9.38 -18.69 -7.91
C VAL A 515 -10.78 -18.31 -7.42
N LEU A 516 -11.11 -17.02 -7.41
CA LEU A 516 -12.44 -16.52 -7.05
C LEU A 516 -13.53 -16.94 -8.06
N ALA A 517 -13.20 -17.04 -9.34
CA ALA A 517 -14.14 -17.47 -10.36
C ALA A 517 -14.48 -18.96 -10.21
N VAL A 518 -13.47 -19.81 -10.00
CA VAL A 518 -13.65 -21.25 -9.81
C VAL A 518 -14.40 -21.56 -8.51
N SER A 519 -14.16 -20.81 -7.44
CA SER A 519 -14.92 -20.95 -6.19
C SER A 519 -16.32 -20.32 -6.22
N GLY A 520 -16.71 -19.69 -7.33
CA GLY A 520 -18.04 -19.06 -7.49
C GLY A 520 -18.23 -17.76 -6.71
N ARG A 521 -17.13 -17.08 -6.35
CA ARG A 521 -17.12 -15.88 -5.49
C ARG A 521 -16.87 -14.58 -6.23
N LEU A 522 -16.31 -14.63 -7.44
CA LEU A 522 -15.89 -13.44 -8.17
C LEU A 522 -17.08 -12.50 -8.46
N ASP A 523 -16.99 -11.27 -7.96
CA ASP A 523 -17.94 -10.22 -8.25
C ASP A 523 -17.53 -9.44 -9.50
N PHE A 524 -18.42 -9.46 -10.51
CA PHE A 524 -18.25 -8.81 -11.81
C PHE A 524 -18.76 -7.37 -11.86
N THR A 525 -19.27 -6.82 -10.74
CA THR A 525 -19.74 -5.43 -10.65
C THR A 525 -18.67 -4.46 -11.13
N MET A 526 -19.05 -3.55 -12.04
CA MET A 526 -18.16 -2.53 -12.62
C MET A 526 -18.36 -1.17 -11.95
N GLY A 527 -17.26 -0.47 -11.62
CA GLY A 527 -17.31 0.87 -11.00
C GLY A 527 -17.86 0.87 -9.57
N GLY A 528 -18.06 2.05 -8.99
CA GLY A 528 -18.59 2.20 -7.62
C GLY A 528 -17.58 1.89 -6.50
N PRO A 529 -17.91 2.27 -5.24
CA PRO A 529 -16.99 2.18 -4.11
C PRO A 529 -16.63 0.73 -3.76
N LEU A 530 -15.45 0.54 -3.15
CA LEU A 530 -15.01 -0.74 -2.59
C LEU A 530 -15.41 -0.91 -1.12
N ALA A 531 -15.62 0.19 -0.41
CA ALA A 531 -16.00 0.20 0.99
C ALA A 531 -17.50 -0.11 1.14
N THR A 532 -17.83 -0.94 2.13
CA THR A 532 -19.21 -1.19 2.57
C THR A 532 -19.70 -0.14 3.57
N THR A 533 -18.87 0.85 3.91
CA THR A 533 -19.17 1.96 4.84
C THR A 533 -18.95 3.31 4.15
N ASN A 534 -19.70 4.33 4.58
CA ASN A 534 -19.59 5.72 4.12
C ASN A 534 -18.33 6.44 4.64
N ASP A 535 -17.35 5.70 5.18
CA ASP A 535 -16.10 6.28 5.65
C ASP A 535 -15.29 6.81 4.46
N PRO A 536 -14.55 7.92 4.61
CA PRO A 536 -13.72 8.45 3.55
C PRO A 536 -12.78 7.35 3.02
N PRO A 537 -12.69 7.13 1.69
CA PRO A 537 -11.95 6.01 1.08
C PRO A 537 -10.42 6.02 1.33
N PHE A 538 -9.92 7.01 2.08
CA PHE A 538 -8.50 7.26 2.32
C PHE A 538 -8.16 7.55 3.79
N ASP A 539 -9.02 7.15 4.75
CA ASP A 539 -8.54 7.11 6.13
C ASP A 539 -7.46 6.01 6.24
N ALA A 540 -6.26 6.41 6.67
CA ALA A 540 -5.10 5.55 6.81
C ALA A 540 -5.39 4.33 7.69
N VAL A 541 -6.34 4.44 8.63
CA VAL A 541 -6.76 3.36 9.52
C VAL A 541 -7.62 2.32 8.79
N ALA A 542 -8.49 2.73 7.88
CA ALA A 542 -9.30 1.81 7.06
C ALA A 542 -8.46 1.12 5.98
N MET A 543 -7.50 1.85 5.40
CA MET A 543 -6.59 1.36 4.35
C MET A 543 -5.55 0.34 4.85
N ALA A 544 -5.15 0.42 6.12
CA ALA A 544 -4.24 -0.53 6.78
C ALA A 544 -4.93 -1.81 7.30
N SER A 545 -6.26 -1.84 7.29
CA SER A 545 -7.00 -3.06 7.65
C SER A 545 -6.96 -4.03 6.46
N ASN A 546 -6.77 -5.32 6.72
CA ASN A 546 -6.83 -6.41 5.73
C ASN A 546 -8.17 -6.52 4.96
N ALA A 547 -9.04 -5.50 4.95
CA ALA A 547 -10.28 -5.40 4.19
C ALA A 547 -10.08 -5.62 2.67
N GLN A 548 -8.89 -5.31 2.14
CA GLN A 548 -8.54 -5.60 0.74
C GLN A 548 -8.60 -7.10 0.39
N VAL A 549 -8.33 -7.98 1.37
CA VAL A 549 -8.34 -9.45 1.20
C VAL A 549 -9.76 -10.03 1.22
N ALA A 550 -10.72 -9.33 1.83
CA ALA A 550 -12.11 -9.79 1.96
C ALA A 550 -12.98 -9.48 0.73
N SER A 551 -12.63 -8.46 -0.05
CA SER A 551 -13.36 -8.13 -1.27
C SER A 551 -13.29 -9.28 -2.26
N THR A 552 -14.40 -9.61 -2.91
CA THR A 552 -14.46 -10.60 -4.00
C THR A 552 -14.54 -9.97 -5.38
N ARG A 553 -14.42 -8.62 -5.47
CA ARG A 553 -14.39 -7.91 -6.76
C ARG A 553 -13.15 -8.29 -7.56
N ARG A 554 -13.25 -8.13 -8.87
CA ARG A 554 -12.10 -8.26 -9.79
C ARG A 554 -10.91 -7.46 -9.28
N SER A 555 -9.73 -8.07 -9.37
CA SER A 555 -8.47 -7.54 -8.86
C SER A 555 -8.12 -6.16 -9.41
N LEU A 556 -8.61 -5.84 -10.62
CA LEU A 556 -8.49 -4.51 -11.24
C LEU A 556 -9.09 -3.38 -10.39
N TYR A 557 -10.11 -3.67 -9.59
CA TYR A 557 -10.75 -2.68 -8.73
C TYR A 557 -10.12 -2.57 -7.36
N LEU A 558 -9.20 -3.46 -6.97
CA LEU A 558 -8.58 -3.40 -5.65
C LEU A 558 -7.68 -2.15 -5.53
N PRO A 559 -7.65 -1.50 -4.35
CA PRO A 559 -6.78 -0.36 -4.16
C PRO A 559 -5.32 -0.85 -4.09
N VAL A 560 -4.42 -0.10 -4.73
CA VAL A 560 -2.99 -0.40 -4.71
C VAL A 560 -2.30 0.66 -3.86
N ILE A 561 -1.94 0.29 -2.63
CA ILE A 561 -1.13 1.13 -1.75
C ILE A 561 0.33 0.81 -2.04
N ARG A 562 1.09 1.80 -2.52
CA ARG A 562 2.47 1.63 -2.99
C ARG A 562 3.39 0.92 -2.00
N ASN A 563 3.25 1.23 -0.72
CA ASN A 563 4.10 0.69 0.35
C ASN A 563 3.49 -0.53 1.04
N ASP A 564 2.25 -0.91 0.69
CA ASP A 564 1.51 -1.97 1.38
C ASP A 564 0.48 -2.64 0.44
N THR A 565 0.99 -3.33 -0.58
CA THR A 565 0.15 -4.14 -1.48
C THR A 565 -0.28 -5.43 -0.79
N THR A 566 -1.42 -6.01 -1.17
CA THR A 566 -1.89 -7.30 -0.63
C THR A 566 -0.83 -8.42 -0.73
N ASP A 567 -0.87 -9.37 0.21
CA ASP A 567 0.06 -10.52 0.27
C ASP A 567 0.22 -11.26 -1.06
N LEU A 568 -0.88 -11.46 -1.81
CA LEU A 568 -0.83 -12.11 -3.12
C LEU A 568 -0.04 -11.26 -4.13
N PHE A 569 -0.24 -9.94 -4.16
CA PHE A 569 0.48 -9.04 -5.07
C PHE A 569 1.97 -8.91 -4.71
N GLN A 570 2.31 -8.96 -3.42
CA GLN A 570 3.71 -8.99 -2.97
C GLN A 570 4.44 -10.26 -3.45
N VAL A 571 3.73 -11.38 -3.49
CA VAL A 571 4.34 -12.70 -3.76
C VAL A 571 4.32 -13.06 -5.27
N PHE A 572 3.34 -12.60 -6.05
CA PHE A 572 3.13 -13.03 -7.45
C PHE A 572 3.42 -11.99 -8.53
N ASP A 573 4.62 -11.39 -8.54
CA ASP A 573 5.12 -10.51 -9.62
C ASP A 573 4.11 -9.47 -10.13
N PHE A 574 3.39 -8.85 -9.20
CA PHE A 574 2.53 -7.72 -9.51
C PHE A 574 3.36 -6.58 -10.13
N ALA A 575 2.74 -5.78 -11.00
CA ALA A 575 3.43 -4.63 -11.58
C ALA A 575 3.85 -3.66 -10.47
N ASP A 576 5.09 -3.18 -10.50
CA ASP A 576 5.58 -2.27 -9.48
C ASP A 576 4.78 -0.95 -9.54
N PRO A 577 4.07 -0.57 -8.47
CA PRO A 577 3.24 0.63 -8.47
C PRO A 577 4.04 1.94 -8.43
N HIS A 578 5.38 1.86 -8.38
CA HIS A 578 6.31 2.98 -8.52
C HIS A 578 6.84 3.17 -9.94
N LEU A 579 6.62 2.23 -10.87
CA LEU A 579 7.23 2.27 -12.20
C LEU A 579 6.20 2.06 -13.32
N VAL A 580 6.40 2.78 -14.43
CA VAL A 580 5.71 2.49 -15.68
C VAL A 580 6.28 1.20 -16.28
N THR A 581 5.51 0.11 -16.18
CA THR A 581 5.96 -1.25 -16.51
C THR A 581 5.16 -1.84 -17.67
N GLY A 582 5.76 -1.97 -18.86
CA GLY A 582 5.14 -2.67 -20.01
C GLY A 582 5.44 -4.16 -20.08
N LYS A 583 6.49 -4.63 -19.38
CA LYS A 583 6.79 -6.07 -19.18
C LYS A 583 7.08 -6.33 -17.71
N ARG A 584 6.29 -7.19 -17.08
CA ARG A 584 6.52 -7.64 -15.70
C ARG A 584 7.68 -8.63 -15.62
N HIS A 585 8.33 -8.66 -14.47
CA HIS A 585 9.24 -9.75 -14.11
C HIS A 585 8.44 -11.04 -13.87
N SER A 586 9.10 -12.19 -13.95
CA SER A 586 8.48 -13.46 -13.59
C SER A 586 9.44 -14.25 -12.72
N THR A 587 9.02 -14.54 -11.50
CA THR A 587 9.78 -15.29 -10.50
C THR A 587 9.16 -16.68 -10.27
N THR A 588 9.85 -17.54 -9.54
CA THR A 588 9.37 -18.87 -9.12
C THR A 588 10.08 -19.10 -7.81
N ALA A 589 9.40 -18.65 -6.75
CA ALA A 589 9.96 -18.57 -5.43
C ALA A 589 9.23 -19.55 -4.49
N PRO A 590 9.92 -20.17 -3.52
CA PRO A 590 9.27 -21.00 -2.51
C PRO A 590 8.15 -20.29 -1.76
N THR A 591 8.24 -18.97 -1.58
CA THR A 591 7.19 -18.15 -0.98
C THR A 591 5.89 -18.15 -1.79
N GLN A 592 5.95 -18.23 -3.12
CA GLN A 592 4.77 -18.42 -3.98
C GLN A 592 4.13 -19.78 -3.75
N ALA A 593 4.94 -20.84 -3.67
CA ALA A 593 4.44 -22.18 -3.35
C ALA A 593 3.84 -22.25 -1.94
N LEU A 594 4.49 -21.64 -0.93
CA LEU A 594 3.94 -21.51 0.43
C LEU A 594 2.61 -20.77 0.44
N PHE A 595 2.45 -19.69 -0.35
CA PHE A 595 1.16 -19.02 -0.49
C PHE A 595 0.10 -19.97 -1.06
N MET A 596 0.40 -20.69 -2.14
CA MET A 596 -0.54 -21.64 -2.76
C MET A 596 -0.90 -22.79 -1.80
N MET A 597 0.04 -23.24 -0.97
CA MET A 597 -0.13 -24.36 -0.05
C MET A 597 -0.82 -23.98 1.26
N ASN A 598 -0.54 -22.79 1.81
CA ASN A 598 -0.81 -22.51 3.23
C ASN A 598 -1.53 -21.18 3.48
N SER A 599 -1.79 -20.36 2.45
CA SER A 599 -2.46 -19.08 2.68
C SER A 599 -3.94 -19.27 3.09
N PRO A 600 -4.45 -18.45 4.03
CA PRO A 600 -5.86 -18.46 4.41
C PRO A 600 -6.80 -18.24 3.22
N PHE A 601 -6.38 -17.41 2.25
CA PHE A 601 -7.12 -17.20 1.01
C PHE A 601 -7.32 -18.52 0.26
N MET A 602 -6.25 -19.28 -0.01
CA MET A 602 -6.35 -20.54 -0.73
C MET A 602 -7.16 -21.59 0.03
N LEU A 603 -6.96 -21.69 1.35
CA LEU A 603 -7.72 -22.63 2.19
C LEU A 603 -9.23 -22.32 2.17
N ALA A 604 -9.60 -21.05 2.34
CA ALA A 604 -10.99 -20.61 2.32
C ALA A 604 -11.66 -20.85 0.96
N GLN A 605 -10.99 -20.50 -0.15
CA GLN A 605 -11.55 -20.71 -1.49
C GLN A 605 -11.66 -22.19 -1.85
N SER A 606 -10.70 -23.02 -1.44
CA SER A 606 -10.74 -24.47 -1.64
C SER A 606 -11.89 -25.11 -0.88
N ARG A 607 -12.14 -24.68 0.36
CA ARG A 607 -13.25 -25.17 1.17
C ARG A 607 -14.60 -24.79 0.58
N GLN A 608 -14.79 -23.52 0.22
CA GLN A 608 -16.05 -23.05 -0.38
C GLN A 608 -16.35 -23.79 -1.68
N TRP A 609 -15.32 -24.01 -2.52
CA TRP A 609 -15.49 -24.76 -3.74
C TRP A 609 -15.84 -26.24 -3.50
N ALA A 610 -15.20 -26.88 -2.52
CA ALA A 610 -15.52 -28.25 -2.12
C ALA A 610 -16.94 -28.40 -1.58
N GLU A 611 -17.39 -27.46 -0.73
CA GLU A 611 -18.77 -27.43 -0.22
C GLU A 611 -19.78 -27.29 -1.37
N ALA A 612 -19.56 -26.38 -2.32
CA ALA A 612 -20.40 -26.19 -3.50
C ALA A 612 -20.40 -27.45 -4.40
N LEU A 613 -19.21 -28.02 -4.64
CA LEU A 613 -19.09 -29.25 -5.40
C LEU A 613 -19.87 -30.37 -4.72
N MET A 614 -19.74 -30.57 -3.40
CA MET A 614 -20.42 -31.63 -2.64
C MET A 614 -21.93 -31.43 -2.55
N ALA A 615 -22.41 -30.18 -2.47
CA ALA A 615 -23.83 -29.84 -2.46
C ALA A 615 -24.51 -30.04 -3.82
N SER A 616 -23.76 -29.96 -4.93
CA SER A 616 -24.30 -30.26 -6.26
C SER A 616 -24.69 -31.74 -6.39
N THR A 617 -25.60 -32.03 -7.34
CA THR A 617 -26.23 -33.35 -7.58
C THR A 617 -25.56 -34.27 -8.65
N PRO A 618 -24.22 -34.44 -8.76
CA PRO A 618 -23.66 -35.51 -9.59
C PRO A 618 -24.08 -36.89 -9.06
N THR A 619 -24.36 -37.82 -9.97
CA THR A 619 -24.84 -39.18 -9.63
C THR A 619 -23.75 -40.07 -9.04
N ASN A 620 -22.47 -39.72 -9.15
CA ASN A 620 -21.34 -40.40 -8.49
C ASN A 620 -20.07 -39.52 -8.36
N GLU A 621 -19.04 -40.01 -7.67
CA GLU A 621 -17.80 -39.25 -7.40
C GLU A 621 -16.96 -38.99 -8.66
N ALA A 622 -16.95 -39.89 -9.65
CA ALA A 622 -16.24 -39.68 -10.92
C ALA A 622 -16.81 -38.50 -11.72
N GLN A 623 -18.13 -38.33 -11.73
CA GLN A 623 -18.77 -37.16 -12.32
C GLN A 623 -18.45 -35.88 -11.53
N ARG A 624 -18.33 -35.96 -10.20
CA ARG A 624 -17.91 -34.82 -9.38
C ARG A 624 -16.47 -34.40 -9.68
N VAL A 625 -15.56 -35.36 -9.87
CA VAL A 625 -14.19 -35.10 -10.37
C VAL A 625 -14.23 -34.45 -11.76
N THR A 626 -15.07 -34.96 -12.67
CA THR A 626 -15.23 -34.39 -14.02
C THR A 626 -15.73 -32.94 -13.97
N SER A 627 -16.70 -32.64 -13.09
CA SER A 627 -17.20 -31.29 -12.86
C SER A 627 -16.11 -30.38 -12.30
N ALA A 628 -15.34 -30.85 -11.31
CA ALA A 628 -14.21 -30.11 -10.76
C ALA A 628 -13.17 -29.79 -11.83
N TYR A 629 -12.78 -30.75 -12.67
CA TYR A 629 -11.85 -30.53 -13.79
C TYR A 629 -12.43 -29.59 -14.85
N THR A 630 -13.74 -29.63 -15.11
CA THR A 630 -14.37 -28.73 -16.08
C THR A 630 -14.39 -27.30 -15.57
N GLN A 631 -14.72 -27.09 -14.30
CA GLN A 631 -14.69 -25.77 -13.66
C GLN A 631 -13.24 -25.23 -13.56
N ALA A 632 -12.29 -26.10 -13.17
CA ALA A 632 -10.89 -25.76 -13.05
C ALA A 632 -10.19 -25.52 -14.39
N PHE A 633 -10.26 -26.47 -15.31
CA PHE A 633 -9.41 -26.52 -16.51
C PHE A 633 -10.17 -26.29 -17.82
N GLY A 634 -11.50 -26.14 -17.76
CA GLY A 634 -12.36 -26.00 -18.94
C GLY A 634 -12.43 -27.27 -19.80
N ARG A 635 -12.10 -28.44 -19.23
CA ARG A 635 -12.15 -29.74 -19.90
C ARG A 635 -12.51 -30.85 -18.90
N PRO A 636 -13.10 -31.97 -19.35
CA PRO A 636 -13.24 -33.13 -18.48
C PRO A 636 -11.87 -33.72 -18.10
N ALA A 637 -11.84 -34.41 -16.96
CA ALA A 637 -10.72 -35.26 -16.58
C ALA A 637 -10.62 -36.45 -17.55
N SER A 638 -9.39 -36.87 -17.87
CA SER A 638 -9.15 -38.17 -18.48
C SER A 638 -9.43 -39.30 -17.48
N THR A 639 -9.53 -40.54 -17.97
CA THR A 639 -9.72 -41.74 -17.13
C THR A 639 -8.62 -41.85 -16.07
N GLU A 640 -7.36 -41.69 -16.47
CA GLU A 640 -6.19 -41.74 -15.57
C GLU A 640 -6.22 -40.63 -14.51
N GLU A 641 -6.65 -39.43 -14.88
CA GLU A 641 -6.84 -38.31 -13.95
C GLU A 641 -7.98 -38.56 -12.97
N THR A 642 -9.07 -39.19 -13.43
CA THR A 642 -10.21 -39.55 -12.57
C THR A 642 -9.83 -40.64 -11.58
N GLU A 643 -9.19 -41.71 -12.03
CA GLU A 643 -8.71 -42.78 -11.14
C GLU A 643 -7.74 -42.25 -10.09
N ARG A 644 -6.76 -41.43 -10.50
CA ARG A 644 -5.80 -40.83 -9.57
C ARG A 644 -6.46 -39.90 -8.57
N ALA A 645 -7.44 -39.10 -9.00
CA ALA A 645 -8.19 -38.21 -8.12
C ALA A 645 -9.00 -39.00 -7.07
N LEU A 646 -9.71 -40.05 -7.49
CA LEU A 646 -10.49 -40.90 -6.58
C LEU A 646 -9.60 -41.66 -5.60
N GLN A 647 -8.46 -42.20 -6.06
CA GLN A 647 -7.47 -42.82 -5.19
C GLN A 647 -6.90 -41.83 -4.16
N PHE A 648 -6.61 -40.60 -4.59
CA PHE A 648 -6.14 -39.54 -3.69
C PHE A 648 -7.20 -39.22 -2.63
N ILE A 649 -8.45 -38.97 -3.02
CA ILE A 649 -9.55 -38.64 -2.11
C ILE A 649 -9.74 -39.77 -1.08
N ALA A 650 -9.79 -41.02 -1.53
CA ALA A 650 -9.96 -42.18 -0.64
C ALA A 650 -8.78 -42.32 0.35
N LYS A 651 -7.55 -42.20 -0.13
CA LYS A 651 -6.34 -42.29 0.71
C LYS A 651 -6.29 -41.17 1.75
N TYR A 652 -6.62 -39.94 1.34
CA TYR A 652 -6.65 -38.78 2.23
C TYR A 652 -7.72 -38.92 3.31
N GLN A 653 -8.91 -39.41 2.94
CA GLN A 653 -9.99 -39.68 3.88
C GLN A 653 -9.61 -40.76 4.91
N ALA A 654 -8.93 -41.84 4.48
CA ALA A 654 -8.43 -42.87 5.39
C ALA A 654 -7.36 -42.35 6.35
N ALA A 655 -6.46 -41.49 5.88
CA ALA A 655 -5.43 -40.89 6.73
C ALA A 655 -6.02 -39.96 7.82
N LEU A 656 -7.19 -39.36 7.56
CA LEU A 656 -7.91 -38.52 8.52
C LEU A 656 -8.61 -39.29 9.65
N GLU A 657 -8.82 -40.61 9.52
CA GLU A 657 -9.56 -41.41 10.52
C GLU A 657 -9.00 -41.29 11.93
N LYS A 658 -7.68 -41.12 12.06
CA LYS A 658 -7.01 -40.95 13.34
C LYS A 658 -7.32 -39.61 14.03
N ASN A 659 -7.60 -38.57 13.25
CA ASN A 659 -7.63 -37.18 13.72
C ASN A 659 -9.04 -36.55 13.66
N GLU A 660 -9.97 -37.13 12.89
CA GLU A 660 -11.32 -36.61 12.73
C GLU A 660 -12.34 -37.76 12.71
N PRO A 661 -13.10 -38.00 13.80
CA PRO A 661 -14.03 -39.13 13.87
C PRO A 661 -15.30 -38.95 13.01
N ASN A 662 -15.67 -37.72 12.62
CA ASN A 662 -16.87 -37.47 11.82
C ASN A 662 -16.64 -37.78 10.33
N ILE A 663 -17.39 -38.74 9.78
CA ILE A 663 -17.27 -39.21 8.38
C ILE A 663 -17.55 -38.09 7.37
N GLU A 664 -18.61 -37.29 7.56
CA GLU A 664 -18.96 -36.19 6.65
C GLU A 664 -17.89 -35.09 6.66
N LYS A 665 -17.32 -34.81 7.84
CA LYS A 665 -16.22 -33.86 7.96
C LYS A 665 -14.94 -34.37 7.32
N ARG A 666 -14.59 -35.66 7.47
CA ARG A 666 -13.47 -36.29 6.75
C ARG A 666 -13.64 -36.19 5.24
N ARG A 667 -14.85 -36.48 4.77
CA ARG A 667 -15.20 -36.39 3.34
C ARG A 667 -15.02 -34.97 2.82
N LEU A 668 -15.53 -33.98 3.54
CA LEU A 668 -15.35 -32.57 3.17
C LEU A 668 -13.87 -32.17 3.14
N MET A 669 -13.08 -32.57 4.14
CA MET A 669 -11.64 -32.27 4.18
C MET A 669 -10.87 -32.93 3.02
N ALA A 670 -11.25 -34.15 2.61
CA ALA A 670 -10.66 -34.82 1.45
C ALA A 670 -11.00 -34.09 0.13
N TRP A 671 -12.26 -33.68 -0.05
CA TRP A 671 -12.67 -32.88 -1.20
C TRP A 671 -12.05 -31.48 -1.19
N GLN A 672 -11.94 -30.82 -0.04
CA GLN A 672 -11.21 -29.56 0.13
C GLN A 672 -9.76 -29.72 -0.29
N SER A 673 -9.08 -30.78 0.14
CA SER A 673 -7.68 -31.05 -0.23
C SER A 673 -7.51 -31.30 -1.73
N PHE A 674 -8.48 -31.99 -2.36
CA PHE A 674 -8.51 -32.19 -3.81
C PHE A 674 -8.72 -30.87 -4.57
N CYS A 675 -9.74 -30.09 -4.21
CA CYS A 675 -9.99 -28.76 -4.76
C CYS A 675 -8.77 -27.84 -4.61
N HIS A 676 -8.14 -27.86 -3.45
CA HIS A 676 -6.93 -27.11 -3.16
C HIS A 676 -5.77 -27.54 -4.06
N ALA A 677 -5.56 -28.84 -4.26
CA ALA A 677 -4.53 -29.32 -5.18
C ALA A 677 -4.79 -28.87 -6.63
N LEU A 678 -6.06 -28.79 -7.06
CA LEU A 678 -6.39 -28.26 -8.39
C LEU A 678 -6.16 -26.75 -8.48
N LEU A 679 -6.57 -25.98 -7.46
CA LEU A 679 -6.34 -24.53 -7.37
C LEU A 679 -4.84 -24.19 -7.30
N ALA A 680 -4.03 -25.05 -6.67
CA ALA A 680 -2.59 -24.94 -6.60
C ALA A 680 -1.88 -25.24 -7.93
N ARG A 681 -2.59 -25.68 -8.98
CA ARG A 681 -1.99 -25.94 -10.29
C ARG A 681 -2.18 -24.80 -11.28
N ARG A 682 -1.09 -24.51 -12.00
CA ARG A 682 -0.98 -23.44 -13.00
C ARG A 682 -1.90 -23.61 -14.22
N ASP A 683 -2.29 -24.84 -14.57
CA ASP A 683 -3.15 -25.12 -15.73
C ASP A 683 -4.60 -24.66 -15.53
N MET A 684 -5.08 -24.62 -14.28
CA MET A 684 -6.44 -24.22 -13.93
C MET A 684 -6.69 -22.75 -14.29
N LEU A 685 -5.65 -21.96 -14.12
CA LEU A 685 -5.72 -20.52 -14.13
C LEU A 685 -5.79 -19.95 -15.57
N ARG A 686 -5.45 -20.73 -16.60
CA ARG A 686 -5.33 -20.22 -17.98
C ARG A 686 -6.67 -20.09 -18.75
N ARG A 687 -7.82 -20.55 -18.22
CA ARG A 687 -9.04 -20.73 -19.04
C ARG A 687 -10.36 -20.22 -18.46
N CYS A 688 -10.35 -19.40 -17.41
CA CYS A 688 -11.53 -18.62 -16.99
C CYS A 688 -11.96 -17.52 -18.01
N ALA A 689 -11.46 -17.53 -19.26
CA ALA A 689 -11.81 -16.60 -20.33
C ALA A 689 -11.95 -17.28 -21.72
N CYS A 690 -12.92 -18.21 -21.85
CA CYS A 690 -13.49 -18.74 -23.11
C CYS A 690 -12.54 -19.51 -24.05
N GLY A 691 -12.50 -20.85 -23.96
CA GLY A 691 -11.73 -21.72 -24.86
C GLY A 691 -12.59 -22.64 -25.73
N PHE A 692 -12.50 -22.50 -27.05
CA PHE A 692 -12.94 -23.48 -28.05
C PHE A 692 -11.70 -23.98 -28.79
N GLY A 693 -11.29 -25.23 -28.56
CA GLY A 693 -10.09 -25.82 -29.18
C GLY A 693 -9.73 -27.22 -28.69
N TYR A 694 -10.46 -27.78 -27.71
CA TYR A 694 -10.15 -29.08 -27.13
C TYR A 694 -10.59 -30.29 -27.99
N VAL A 695 -11.42 -30.07 -29.02
CA VAL A 695 -12.01 -31.15 -29.83
C VAL A 695 -11.02 -31.78 -30.83
N ALA A 696 -9.87 -31.15 -31.10
CA ALA A 696 -8.86 -31.70 -32.01
C ALA A 696 -7.77 -32.55 -31.31
N LEU A 697 -7.65 -32.49 -29.98
CA LEU A 697 -6.53 -33.08 -29.23
C LEU A 697 -6.71 -34.57 -28.92
N THR A 698 -7.94 -35.09 -28.98
CA THR A 698 -8.23 -36.51 -28.72
C THR A 698 -7.79 -37.43 -29.87
N SER A 699 -7.39 -36.91 -31.02
CA SER A 699 -7.03 -37.74 -32.19
C SER A 699 -5.53 -38.02 -32.36
N LEU A 700 -4.64 -37.36 -31.61
CA LEU A 700 -3.17 -37.47 -31.82
C LEU A 700 -2.44 -38.13 -30.64
N LEU A 701 -3.17 -38.77 -29.73
CA LEU A 701 -2.63 -39.70 -28.75
C LEU A 701 -2.20 -41.01 -29.43
N ALA A 702 -1.11 -40.98 -30.21
CA ALA A 702 -0.34 -42.17 -30.55
C ALA A 702 1.07 -41.78 -31.01
N GLU A 703 2.06 -42.42 -30.38
CA GLU A 703 3.43 -42.66 -30.87
C GLU A 703 4.58 -41.68 -30.56
N THR A 704 5.43 -42.18 -29.64
CA THR A 704 6.90 -42.33 -29.76
C THR A 704 7.85 -41.38 -29.02
N ALA A 705 8.77 -42.05 -28.33
CA ALA A 705 9.56 -41.59 -27.20
C ALA A 705 11.04 -41.32 -27.57
N ARG A 706 11.69 -40.60 -26.64
CA ARG A 706 13.14 -40.60 -26.30
C ARG A 706 14.14 -39.71 -27.06
N VAL A 707 15.13 -39.28 -26.24
CA VAL A 707 16.51 -38.76 -26.50
C VAL A 707 16.79 -37.25 -26.46
N ALA A 708 16.92 -36.66 -25.26
CA ALA A 708 17.90 -35.59 -24.99
C ALA A 708 18.06 -35.39 -23.48
N ALA A 709 19.07 -36.05 -22.92
CA ALA A 709 19.67 -35.76 -21.62
C ALA A 709 21.08 -35.23 -21.92
N ALA A 710 21.44 -34.06 -21.38
CA ALA A 710 22.83 -33.65 -21.12
C ALA A 710 22.86 -32.25 -20.47
N THR A 711 22.63 -32.22 -19.14
CA THR A 711 23.28 -31.45 -18.05
C THR A 711 22.28 -31.39 -16.88
N ASP A 712 22.75 -31.68 -15.68
CA ASP A 712 21.98 -32.09 -14.50
C ASP A 712 20.65 -31.34 -14.21
N ASN A 713 19.65 -32.14 -13.84
CA ASN A 713 18.22 -31.83 -13.68
C ASN A 713 17.86 -30.85 -12.53
N ASN A 714 18.78 -30.01 -12.03
CA ASN A 714 18.51 -29.05 -10.97
C ASN A 714 19.28 -27.73 -11.18
N PRO A 715 18.60 -26.59 -11.50
CA PRO A 715 19.27 -25.31 -11.74
C PRO A 715 19.97 -24.73 -10.50
N LEU A 716 19.59 -25.18 -9.29
CA LEU A 716 20.19 -24.81 -8.01
C LEU A 716 21.32 -25.76 -7.57
N ALA A 717 21.64 -26.79 -8.35
CA ALA A 717 22.77 -27.66 -8.06
C ALA A 717 24.06 -26.82 -7.92
N PRO A 718 24.93 -27.13 -6.94
CA PRO A 718 26.21 -26.48 -6.80
C PRO A 718 27.00 -26.49 -8.10
N ARG A 719 27.56 -25.34 -8.48
CA ARG A 719 28.41 -25.19 -9.67
C ARG A 719 29.85 -24.95 -9.26
N PRO A 720 30.83 -25.51 -9.99
CA PRO A 720 32.23 -25.21 -9.72
C PRO A 720 32.51 -23.73 -10.00
N PRO A 721 33.29 -23.06 -9.12
CA PRO A 721 33.71 -21.67 -9.36
C PRO A 721 34.66 -21.58 -10.56
N HIS A 722 34.84 -20.38 -11.11
CA HIS A 722 35.76 -20.14 -12.24
C HIS A 722 37.24 -20.32 -11.83
N PHE A 723 37.56 -20.13 -10.55
CA PHE A 723 38.88 -20.32 -9.95
C PHE A 723 38.73 -20.58 -8.44
N PRO A 724 39.78 -21.02 -7.71
CA PRO A 724 39.68 -21.32 -6.29
C PRO A 724 39.12 -20.14 -5.47
N PRO A 725 38.02 -20.33 -4.72
CA PRO A 725 37.37 -19.27 -3.98
C PRO A 725 38.10 -18.99 -2.67
N ARG A 726 38.05 -17.73 -2.22
CA ARG A 726 38.54 -17.28 -0.91
C ARG A 726 37.43 -17.21 0.14
N ALA A 727 36.19 -17.03 -0.31
CA ALA A 727 34.98 -17.08 0.50
C ALA A 727 34.00 -18.08 -0.13
N ARG A 728 33.21 -18.75 0.70
CA ARG A 728 32.09 -19.62 0.27
C ARG A 728 30.74 -18.93 0.36
N ARG A 729 30.62 -17.91 1.22
CA ARG A 729 29.37 -17.19 1.48
C ARG A 729 29.62 -15.74 1.91
N ILE A 730 28.56 -14.95 1.89
CA ILE A 730 28.56 -13.53 2.25
C ILE A 730 27.52 -13.28 3.33
N ILE A 731 27.91 -12.51 4.37
CA ILE A 731 26.97 -11.82 5.25
C ILE A 731 27.11 -10.32 4.99
N PHE A 732 26.05 -9.70 4.46
CA PHE A 732 26.01 -8.26 4.20
C PHE A 732 25.18 -7.55 5.27
N LEU A 733 25.85 -6.81 6.15
CA LEU A 733 25.28 -5.95 7.18
C LEU A 733 24.98 -4.57 6.56
N PHE A 734 23.75 -4.41 6.08
CA PHE A 734 23.32 -3.20 5.39
C PHE A 734 22.79 -2.15 6.37
N MET A 735 23.37 -0.96 6.31
CA MET A 735 23.03 0.20 7.15
C MET A 735 22.35 1.27 6.28
N PRO A 736 21.07 1.10 5.93
CA PRO A 736 20.39 2.01 5.02
C PRO A 736 20.32 3.42 5.59
N GLY A 737 20.58 4.39 4.71
CA GLY A 737 20.76 5.78 5.06
C GLY A 737 22.22 6.21 4.97
N GLY A 738 23.20 5.32 4.80
CA GLY A 738 24.60 5.73 4.65
C GLY A 738 25.21 6.36 5.91
N PRO A 739 25.78 5.54 6.82
CA PRO A 739 26.49 6.04 8.00
C PRO A 739 27.57 7.04 7.61
N SER A 740 27.70 8.13 8.37
CA SER A 740 28.67 9.18 8.07
C SER A 740 30.11 8.66 8.22
N GLN A 741 30.86 8.65 7.12
CA GLN A 741 32.25 8.17 7.09
C GLN A 741 33.16 8.96 8.03
N VAL A 742 32.98 10.28 8.06
CA VAL A 742 33.80 11.20 8.89
C VAL A 742 33.49 11.11 10.39
N ASP A 743 32.40 10.43 10.74
CA ASP A 743 31.98 10.21 12.12
C ASP A 743 32.24 8.79 12.61
N THR A 744 32.65 7.88 11.73
CA THR A 744 32.74 6.45 12.02
C THR A 744 34.15 5.90 11.82
N PHE A 745 34.71 6.01 10.62
CA PHE A 745 35.94 5.30 10.22
C PHE A 745 36.96 6.16 9.46
N ASP A 746 36.67 7.44 9.18
CA ASP A 746 37.52 8.34 8.39
C ASP A 746 37.77 9.67 9.13
N PRO A 747 38.65 9.69 10.16
CA PRO A 747 38.89 10.89 10.96
C PRO A 747 39.48 12.03 10.11
N LYS A 748 38.92 13.23 10.25
CA LYS A 748 39.34 14.44 9.52
C LYS A 748 39.81 15.56 10.45
N PRO A 749 41.11 15.64 10.76
CA PRO A 749 41.66 16.71 11.60
C PRO A 749 41.38 18.13 11.08
N LEU A 750 41.40 18.33 9.76
CA LEU A 750 41.09 19.66 9.17
C LEU A 750 39.61 20.02 9.34
N LEU A 751 38.70 19.05 9.21
CA LEU A 751 37.28 19.25 9.47
C LEU A 751 37.03 19.72 10.91
N THR A 752 37.73 19.14 11.87
CA THR A 752 37.64 19.55 13.29
C THR A 752 38.25 20.94 13.52
N ARG A 753 39.42 21.23 12.94
CA ARG A 753 40.10 22.53 13.07
C ARG A 753 39.25 23.67 12.49
N ASP A 754 38.61 23.42 11.35
CA ASP A 754 37.88 24.43 10.58
C ASP A 754 36.37 24.40 10.82
N ARG A 755 35.94 23.77 11.93
CA ARG A 755 34.56 23.79 12.40
C ARG A 755 33.95 25.19 12.29
N ASP A 756 32.69 25.25 11.86
CA ASP A 756 31.88 26.47 11.72
C ASP A 756 32.37 27.47 10.65
N LYS A 757 33.50 27.19 9.97
CA LYS A 757 33.96 27.95 8.80
C LYS A 757 33.23 27.50 7.53
N ALA A 758 33.26 28.34 6.50
CA ALA A 758 32.75 27.98 5.19
C ALA A 758 33.61 26.86 4.57
N PHE A 759 32.97 25.97 3.81
CA PHE A 759 33.68 24.99 3.01
C PHE A 759 34.61 25.71 1.99
N PRO A 760 35.90 25.33 1.87
CA PRO A 760 36.81 26.00 0.95
C PRO A 760 36.39 25.77 -0.52
N THR A 761 36.08 26.85 -1.26
CA THR A 761 35.57 26.84 -2.65
C THR A 761 36.66 27.07 -3.73
N PRO A 762 36.42 26.74 -5.02
CA PRO A 762 35.13 26.41 -5.65
C PRO A 762 34.76 24.93 -5.53
N ALA A 763 33.45 24.68 -5.43
CA ALA A 763 32.90 23.34 -5.60
C ALA A 763 33.36 22.78 -6.96
N PRO A 764 33.74 21.50 -7.05
CA PRO A 764 34.06 20.87 -8.33
C PRO A 764 32.88 20.96 -9.30
N GLU A 765 33.18 21.02 -10.60
CA GLU A 765 32.17 21.10 -11.66
C GLU A 765 31.03 20.08 -11.45
N GLY A 766 29.79 20.57 -11.38
CA GLY A 766 28.59 19.75 -11.24
C GLY A 766 28.06 19.58 -9.81
N VAL A 767 28.76 20.07 -8.78
CA VAL A 767 28.30 20.01 -7.38
C VAL A 767 27.73 21.36 -6.94
N THR A 768 26.41 21.46 -6.81
CA THR A 768 25.78 22.57 -6.07
C THR A 768 25.74 22.21 -4.58
N MET A 769 26.74 22.63 -3.82
CA MET A 769 26.59 22.73 -2.36
C MET A 769 25.99 24.10 -2.02
N ALA A 770 24.93 24.14 -1.23
CA ALA A 770 24.52 25.38 -0.58
C ALA A 770 25.70 25.88 0.29
N PRO A 771 25.87 27.20 0.50
CA PRO A 771 26.86 27.72 1.43
C PRO A 771 26.59 27.15 2.83
N ALA A 772 27.38 26.16 3.21
CA ALA A 772 27.17 25.41 4.45
C ALA A 772 28.46 25.40 5.28
N LYS A 773 28.30 25.47 6.59
CA LYS A 773 29.41 25.48 7.54
C LYS A 773 29.96 24.07 7.72
N LEU A 774 31.27 23.95 7.88
CA LEU A 774 31.94 22.69 8.21
C LEU A 774 31.46 22.18 9.58
N LEU A 775 31.02 20.91 9.63
CA LEU A 775 30.54 20.24 10.83
C LEU A 775 31.58 19.21 11.30
N ALA A 776 32.28 19.53 12.38
CA ALA A 776 33.21 18.62 13.03
C ALA A 776 32.49 17.37 13.54
N SER A 777 33.20 16.24 13.56
CA SER A 777 32.67 15.04 14.20
C SER A 777 32.54 15.25 15.71
N PRO A 778 31.40 14.89 16.33
CA PRO A 778 31.22 15.03 17.77
C PRO A 778 31.86 13.89 18.59
N TRP A 779 32.45 12.88 17.94
CA TRP A 779 33.05 11.71 18.59
C TRP A 779 34.58 11.71 18.49
N GLU A 780 35.22 11.14 19.51
CA GLU A 780 36.67 10.97 19.53
C GLU A 780 37.08 9.74 18.73
N PHE A 781 38.22 9.82 18.05
CA PHE A 781 38.83 8.69 17.34
C PHE A 781 40.04 8.20 18.11
N LYS A 782 40.18 6.87 18.19
CA LYS A 782 41.34 6.21 18.81
C LYS A 782 41.88 5.14 17.87
N LYS A 783 43.18 4.88 17.96
CA LYS A 783 43.84 3.79 17.24
C LYS A 783 43.62 2.49 18.01
N TYR A 784 43.17 1.45 17.31
CA TYR A 784 42.92 0.13 17.89
C TYR A 784 43.69 -0.95 17.15
N GLY A 785 43.94 -2.08 17.84
CA GLY A 785 44.69 -3.21 17.31
C GLY A 785 46.16 -2.90 17.05
N GLU A 786 46.86 -3.87 16.47
CA GLU A 786 48.24 -3.72 15.97
C GLU A 786 48.29 -2.89 14.68
N SER A 787 47.23 -2.96 13.88
CA SER A 787 47.02 -2.18 12.65
C SER A 787 46.89 -0.68 12.89
N GLY A 788 46.48 -0.28 14.10
CA GLY A 788 46.30 1.11 14.48
C GLY A 788 45.17 1.82 13.72
N ILE A 789 44.17 1.07 13.23
CA ILE A 789 43.01 1.64 12.55
C ILE A 789 42.28 2.58 13.51
N GLU A 790 41.98 3.77 13.02
CA GLU A 790 41.24 4.79 13.78
C GLU A 790 39.74 4.57 13.66
N ILE A 791 39.09 4.32 14.79
CA ILE A 791 37.65 4.07 14.89
C ILE A 791 37.08 5.03 15.92
N SER A 792 35.90 5.60 15.62
CA SER A 792 35.26 6.55 16.53
C SER A 792 34.69 5.87 17.78
N SER A 793 34.51 6.65 18.84
CA SER A 793 33.90 6.19 20.09
C SER A 793 32.43 5.74 19.95
N LEU A 794 31.83 5.84 18.75
CA LEU A 794 30.52 5.25 18.45
C LEU A 794 30.54 3.72 18.45
N PHE A 795 31.68 3.11 18.13
CA PHE A 795 31.80 1.66 17.93
C PHE A 795 32.82 1.02 18.88
N PRO A 796 32.64 1.13 20.22
CA PRO A 796 33.60 0.64 21.19
C PRO A 796 33.78 -0.88 21.19
N GLN A 797 32.75 -1.66 20.84
CA GLN A 797 32.86 -3.13 20.79
C GLN A 797 33.52 -3.58 19.49
N LEU A 798 33.08 -3.04 18.35
CA LEU A 798 33.66 -3.35 17.04
C LEU A 798 35.14 -2.93 16.95
N ALA A 799 35.53 -1.87 17.66
CA ALA A 799 36.93 -1.42 17.71
C ALA A 799 37.91 -2.52 18.17
N GLY A 800 37.45 -3.49 18.98
CA GLY A 800 38.25 -4.65 19.39
C GLY A 800 38.60 -5.62 18.24
N PHE A 801 38.01 -5.44 17.06
CA PHE A 801 38.23 -6.24 15.86
C PHE A 801 39.03 -5.50 14.79
N ALA A 802 39.66 -4.36 15.10
CA ALA A 802 40.40 -3.54 14.12
C ALA A 802 41.34 -4.36 13.20
N ASP A 803 42.06 -5.33 13.77
CA ASP A 803 43.00 -6.19 13.02
C ASP A 803 42.32 -7.23 12.11
N ASP A 804 41.02 -7.48 12.31
CA ASP A 804 40.20 -8.31 11.44
C ASP A 804 39.51 -7.50 10.32
N LEU A 805 39.52 -6.16 10.39
CA LEU A 805 38.81 -5.27 9.46
C LEU A 805 39.71 -4.79 8.30
N CYS A 806 39.17 -4.85 7.09
CA CYS A 806 39.65 -4.11 5.93
C CYS A 806 38.72 -2.92 5.66
N VAL A 807 39.16 -1.71 5.99
CA VAL A 807 38.38 -0.48 5.83
C VAL A 807 38.68 0.19 4.49
N ILE A 808 37.69 0.36 3.63
CA ILE A 808 37.82 1.08 2.35
C ILE A 808 37.26 2.49 2.54
N ARG A 809 38.13 3.52 2.59
CA ARG A 809 37.72 4.92 2.78
C ARG A 809 37.41 5.66 1.48
N SER A 810 37.75 5.08 0.34
CA SER A 810 37.72 5.74 -0.98
C SER A 810 36.54 5.30 -1.86
N LEU A 811 35.43 4.81 -1.26
CA LEU A 811 34.27 4.41 -2.03
C LEU A 811 33.54 5.61 -2.61
N HIS A 812 33.01 5.46 -3.83
CA HIS A 812 32.13 6.45 -4.45
C HIS A 812 31.10 5.80 -5.38
N THR A 813 30.00 6.52 -5.62
CA THR A 813 28.85 6.10 -6.44
C THR A 813 28.30 7.29 -7.24
N ASN A 814 27.32 7.05 -8.11
CA ASN A 814 26.65 8.11 -8.88
C ASN A 814 25.25 8.45 -8.35
N GLY A 815 24.63 7.56 -7.57
CA GLY A 815 23.27 7.76 -7.04
C GLY A 815 23.22 8.87 -6.01
N GLN A 816 22.40 9.90 -6.26
CA GLN A 816 22.30 11.10 -5.41
C GLN A 816 21.22 10.99 -4.33
N ALA A 817 20.29 10.06 -4.50
CA ALA A 817 19.18 9.81 -3.58
C ALA A 817 19.15 8.34 -3.17
N HIS A 818 18.55 8.05 -2.00
CA HIS A 818 18.47 6.71 -1.43
C HIS A 818 17.98 5.64 -2.41
N GLY A 819 16.86 5.87 -3.09
CA GLY A 819 16.34 4.88 -4.05
C GLY A 819 17.36 4.50 -5.14
N GLN A 820 18.04 5.49 -5.72
CA GLN A 820 19.05 5.27 -6.75
C GLN A 820 20.31 4.59 -6.20
N ALA A 821 20.82 5.08 -5.06
CA ALA A 821 22.05 4.59 -4.46
C ALA A 821 21.88 3.16 -3.91
N ILE A 822 20.74 2.85 -3.27
CA ILE A 822 20.41 1.50 -2.80
C ILE A 822 20.34 0.54 -3.98
N MET A 823 19.68 0.92 -5.08
CA MET A 823 19.64 0.11 -6.29
C MET A 823 21.03 -0.10 -6.89
N LYS A 824 21.89 0.94 -6.90
CA LYS A 824 23.27 0.83 -7.37
C LYS A 824 24.08 -0.17 -6.55
N LEU A 825 24.00 -0.07 -5.22
CA LEU A 825 24.69 -0.96 -4.29
C LEU A 825 24.27 -2.42 -4.46
N HIS A 826 22.97 -2.67 -4.65
CA HIS A 826 22.45 -4.03 -4.70
C HIS A 826 22.50 -4.65 -6.10
N THR A 827 22.31 -3.85 -7.16
CA THR A 827 22.08 -4.36 -8.53
C THR A 827 23.08 -3.86 -9.57
N GLY A 828 23.99 -2.95 -9.18
CA GLY A 828 24.94 -2.30 -10.08
C GLY A 828 24.31 -1.24 -11.00
N SER A 829 23.03 -0.88 -10.80
CA SER A 829 22.28 0.05 -11.64
C SER A 829 21.37 0.95 -10.80
N GLU A 830 21.24 2.23 -11.15
CA GLU A 830 20.43 3.22 -10.40
C GLU A 830 18.97 3.28 -10.87
N ASN A 831 18.74 3.07 -12.16
CA ASN A 831 17.45 3.40 -12.81
C ASN A 831 16.78 2.19 -13.49
N GLN A 832 17.49 1.07 -13.65
CA GLN A 832 16.95 -0.14 -14.28
C GLN A 832 16.87 -1.26 -13.27
N VAL A 833 15.74 -1.98 -13.27
CA VAL A 833 15.58 -3.22 -12.50
C VAL A 833 16.57 -4.26 -13.05
N ARG A 834 17.56 -4.62 -12.23
CA ARG A 834 18.59 -5.61 -12.55
C ARG A 834 18.68 -6.65 -11.45
N PRO A 835 19.22 -7.85 -11.76
CA PRO A 835 19.39 -8.86 -10.74
C PRO A 835 20.33 -8.35 -9.66
N SER A 836 19.95 -8.59 -8.41
CA SER A 836 20.76 -8.22 -7.26
C SER A 836 22.05 -9.04 -7.18
N MET A 837 23.01 -8.56 -6.39
CA MET A 837 24.28 -9.22 -6.12
C MET A 837 24.07 -10.65 -5.60
N GLY A 838 23.13 -10.86 -4.66
CA GLY A 838 22.78 -12.19 -4.16
C GLY A 838 22.26 -13.13 -5.26
N SER A 839 21.43 -12.62 -6.17
CA SER A 839 20.90 -13.39 -7.30
C SER A 839 22.00 -13.79 -8.30
N TRP A 840 22.95 -12.88 -8.60
CA TRP A 840 24.10 -13.19 -9.45
C TRP A 840 25.01 -14.25 -8.85
N ILE A 841 25.25 -14.17 -7.54
CA ILE A 841 26.05 -15.15 -6.80
C ILE A 841 25.38 -16.53 -6.85
N LEU A 842 24.07 -16.58 -6.59
CA LEU A 842 23.32 -17.83 -6.63
C LEU A 842 23.25 -18.42 -8.06
N TYR A 843 23.14 -17.58 -9.08
CA TYR A 843 23.26 -18.02 -10.49
C TYR A 843 24.64 -18.58 -10.82
N GLY A 844 25.70 -17.94 -10.32
CA GLY A 844 27.07 -18.38 -10.57
C GLY A 844 27.43 -19.71 -9.88
N LEU A 845 26.95 -19.93 -8.65
CA LEU A 845 27.44 -21.01 -7.79
C LEU A 845 26.40 -22.04 -7.37
N GLY A 846 25.10 -21.78 -7.55
CA GLY A 846 24.04 -22.61 -6.96
C GLY A 846 24.06 -22.59 -5.43
N THR A 847 23.32 -23.51 -4.79
CA THR A 847 23.25 -23.64 -3.33
C THR A 847 23.84 -24.97 -2.85
N GLU A 848 24.64 -24.92 -1.79
CA GLU A 848 25.13 -26.12 -1.09
C GLU A 848 24.05 -26.75 -0.20
N ASN A 849 23.03 -25.97 0.19
CA ASN A 849 21.90 -26.44 0.98
C ASN A 849 20.64 -26.57 0.12
N GLN A 850 20.13 -27.79 -0.03
CA GLN A 850 18.94 -28.10 -0.82
C GLN A 850 17.62 -27.97 -0.04
N ASN A 851 17.70 -27.69 1.26
CA ASN A 851 16.56 -27.56 2.17
C ASN A 851 16.25 -26.11 2.54
N LEU A 852 17.13 -25.16 2.21
CA LEU A 852 16.96 -23.72 2.46
C LEU A 852 17.23 -22.90 1.18
N PRO A 853 16.64 -21.70 1.05
CA PRO A 853 17.01 -20.78 -0.02
C PRO A 853 18.48 -20.39 0.04
N GLY A 854 19.15 -20.32 -1.12
CA GLY A 854 20.56 -19.91 -1.21
C GLY A 854 20.80 -18.41 -1.00
N PHE A 855 19.74 -17.58 -1.06
CA PHE A 855 19.78 -16.13 -0.83
C PHE A 855 18.66 -15.71 0.13
N ILE A 856 19.05 -15.22 1.31
CA ILE A 856 18.18 -14.70 2.37
C ILE A 856 18.42 -13.19 2.55
N THR A 857 17.35 -12.42 2.76
CA THR A 857 17.41 -11.04 3.25
C THR A 857 16.54 -10.88 4.51
N ILE A 858 17.13 -10.36 5.58
CA ILE A 858 16.51 -10.21 6.90
C ILE A 858 16.16 -8.74 7.10
N SER A 859 14.88 -8.48 7.41
CA SER A 859 14.30 -7.16 7.61
C SER A 859 14.60 -6.15 6.47
N PRO A 860 14.46 -6.52 5.18
CA PRO A 860 14.80 -5.61 4.08
C PRO A 860 13.99 -4.30 4.17
N PRO A 861 14.58 -3.15 3.75
CA PRO A 861 13.83 -1.92 3.60
C PRO A 861 12.78 -2.10 2.51
N THR A 862 11.52 -1.90 2.86
CA THR A 862 10.38 -2.15 1.97
C THR A 862 9.87 -0.86 1.34
N ALA A 863 10.00 0.27 2.02
CA ALA A 863 9.53 1.57 1.53
C ALA A 863 10.42 2.20 0.44
N ILE A 864 11.70 1.83 0.37
CA ILE A 864 12.68 2.40 -0.56
C ILE A 864 13.38 1.26 -1.30
N ALA A 865 13.37 1.31 -2.64
CA ALA A 865 13.80 0.24 -3.57
C ALA A 865 12.98 -1.06 -3.52
N GLY A 866 12.52 -1.48 -2.35
CA GLY A 866 11.61 -2.61 -2.17
C GLY A 866 12.21 -3.96 -2.63
N PRO A 867 11.39 -4.91 -3.10
CA PRO A 867 11.84 -6.22 -3.56
C PRO A 867 12.91 -6.23 -4.66
N GLN A 868 13.07 -5.13 -5.37
CA GLN A 868 14.07 -5.00 -6.44
C GLN A 868 15.50 -5.09 -5.91
N ALA A 869 15.76 -4.63 -4.68
CA ALA A 869 17.08 -4.68 -4.05
C ALA A 869 17.57 -6.12 -3.81
N TYR A 870 16.68 -7.10 -3.77
CA TYR A 870 17.01 -8.53 -3.61
C TYR A 870 16.36 -9.40 -4.70
N GLY A 871 16.03 -8.78 -5.84
CA GLY A 871 15.34 -9.41 -6.97
C GLY A 871 16.26 -10.22 -7.89
N SER A 872 15.70 -11.23 -8.57
CA SER A 872 16.34 -11.95 -9.68
C SER A 872 16.17 -11.22 -11.03
N ALA A 873 15.21 -10.30 -11.13
CA ALA A 873 14.91 -9.48 -12.31
C ALA A 873 14.75 -10.31 -13.61
N PHE A 874 15.77 -10.34 -14.47
CA PHE A 874 15.77 -11.12 -15.72
C PHE A 874 16.53 -12.44 -15.61
N LEU A 875 17.25 -12.70 -14.51
CA LEU A 875 17.75 -14.05 -14.23
C LEU A 875 16.57 -14.98 -13.95
N PRO A 876 16.72 -16.29 -14.16
CA PRO A 876 15.71 -17.25 -13.77
C PRO A 876 15.27 -17.04 -12.33
N ALA A 877 13.96 -16.87 -12.20
CA ALA A 877 13.12 -17.05 -11.03
C ALA A 877 13.71 -17.76 -9.79
N VAL A 878 14.35 -18.92 -9.98
CA VAL A 878 14.92 -19.75 -8.89
C VAL A 878 16.05 -19.04 -8.12
N TYR A 879 16.62 -17.96 -8.67
CA TYR A 879 17.67 -17.16 -8.04
C TYR A 879 17.15 -15.98 -7.22
N GLN A 880 15.83 -15.90 -7.00
CA GLN A 880 15.17 -14.84 -6.23
C GLN A 880 15.55 -14.87 -4.74
N GLY A 881 15.86 -13.71 -4.15
CA GLY A 881 16.09 -13.59 -2.70
C GLY A 881 14.81 -13.79 -1.88
N THR A 882 14.93 -14.50 -0.77
CA THR A 882 13.82 -14.76 0.17
C THR A 882 13.89 -13.81 1.37
N ALA A 883 12.85 -12.98 1.54
CA ALA A 883 12.76 -12.03 2.64
C ALA A 883 12.20 -12.66 3.93
N ILE A 884 12.77 -12.26 5.07
CA ILE A 884 12.29 -12.59 6.42
C ILE A 884 12.00 -11.28 7.15
N GLY A 885 10.73 -11.05 7.49
CA GLY A 885 10.27 -9.80 8.12
C GLY A 885 10.34 -8.59 7.18
N SER A 886 10.23 -7.40 7.78
CA SER A 886 10.36 -6.09 7.14
C SER A 886 11.06 -5.13 8.10
N GLU A 887 11.42 -3.93 7.63
CA GLU A 887 11.96 -2.86 8.48
C GLU A 887 11.02 -2.45 9.63
N SER A 888 9.71 -2.64 9.46
CA SER A 888 8.66 -2.27 10.43
C SER A 888 8.24 -3.41 11.36
N THR A 889 8.71 -4.64 11.12
CA THR A 889 8.32 -5.82 11.90
C THR A 889 9.49 -6.25 12.81
N PRO A 890 9.32 -6.23 14.15
CA PRO A 890 10.32 -6.78 15.06
C PRO A 890 10.65 -8.23 14.72
N LEU A 891 11.91 -8.65 14.84
CA LEU A 891 12.33 -10.00 14.42
C LEU A 891 11.67 -11.11 15.25
N THR A 892 11.21 -10.81 16.47
CA THR A 892 10.41 -11.73 17.29
C THR A 892 9.09 -12.13 16.63
N GLN A 893 8.58 -11.29 15.72
CA GLN A 893 7.36 -11.52 14.94
C GLN A 893 7.66 -11.85 13.47
N ALA A 894 8.89 -11.65 13.01
CA ALA A 894 9.29 -11.92 11.65
C ALA A 894 9.32 -13.43 11.40
N GLN A 895 8.50 -13.88 10.45
CA GLN A 895 8.50 -15.24 9.96
C GLN A 895 8.51 -15.23 8.43
N ILE A 896 8.92 -16.34 7.84
CA ILE A 896 8.61 -16.60 6.44
C ILE A 896 7.09 -16.73 6.35
N ARG A 897 6.43 -15.88 5.55
CA ARG A 897 4.97 -15.87 5.43
C ARG A 897 4.47 -17.22 4.94
N HIS A 898 3.36 -17.69 5.54
CA HIS A 898 2.72 -18.96 5.22
C HIS A 898 3.63 -20.21 5.37
N ILE A 899 4.69 -20.12 6.18
CA ILE A 899 5.61 -21.24 6.44
C ILE A 899 4.96 -22.39 7.21
N ARG A 900 3.81 -22.15 7.86
CA ARG A 900 3.00 -23.16 8.56
C ARG A 900 1.60 -23.18 7.96
N ASN A 901 1.04 -24.38 7.86
CA ASN A 901 -0.39 -24.58 7.62
C ASN A 901 -1.11 -24.72 8.96
N PRO A 902 -2.11 -23.87 9.28
CA PRO A 902 -2.82 -23.95 10.55
C PRO A 902 -3.86 -25.08 10.61
N GLU A 903 -4.32 -25.59 9.46
CA GLU A 903 -5.44 -26.54 9.38
C GLU A 903 -4.99 -27.98 9.09
N THR A 904 -3.86 -28.15 8.38
CA THR A 904 -3.44 -29.43 7.82
C THR A 904 -2.09 -29.88 8.37
N PRO A 905 -2.02 -31.04 9.08
CA PRO A 905 -0.77 -31.68 9.50
C PRO A 905 0.23 -31.95 8.35
N LEU A 906 1.53 -32.00 8.66
CA LEU A 906 2.60 -32.13 7.65
C LEU A 906 2.53 -33.42 6.82
N ASP A 907 2.10 -34.54 7.40
CA ASP A 907 1.93 -35.81 6.70
C ASP A 907 0.80 -35.75 5.66
N LEU A 908 -0.32 -35.09 5.99
CA LEU A 908 -1.40 -34.84 5.04
C LEU A 908 -1.00 -33.82 3.97
N GLN A 909 -0.25 -32.77 4.33
CA GLN A 909 0.32 -31.85 3.35
C GLN A 909 1.28 -32.55 2.39
N ARG A 910 2.08 -33.53 2.86
CA ARG A 910 2.94 -34.34 1.99
C ARG A 910 2.12 -35.13 0.97
N GLN A 911 1.02 -35.75 1.40
CA GLN A 911 0.12 -36.47 0.48
C GLN A 911 -0.51 -35.55 -0.56
N GLN A 912 -0.96 -34.34 -0.15
CA GLN A 912 -1.47 -33.33 -1.08
C GLN A 912 -0.39 -32.90 -2.07
N LEU A 913 0.83 -32.64 -1.60
CA LEU A 913 1.95 -32.26 -2.43
C LEU A 913 2.35 -33.39 -3.41
N ASP A 914 2.38 -34.65 -2.97
CA ASP A 914 2.65 -35.79 -3.84
C ASP A 914 1.63 -35.88 -4.99
N PHE A 915 0.36 -35.59 -4.69
CA PHE A 915 -0.67 -35.51 -5.73
C PHE A 915 -0.42 -34.35 -6.70
N ILE A 916 -0.14 -33.14 -6.22
CA ILE A 916 0.25 -31.99 -7.05
C ILE A 916 1.46 -32.33 -7.93
N GLN A 917 2.49 -32.95 -7.36
CA GLN A 917 3.71 -33.33 -8.06
C GLN A 917 3.49 -34.44 -9.07
N SER A 918 2.58 -35.39 -8.80
CA SER A 918 2.20 -36.40 -9.79
C SER A 918 1.64 -35.74 -11.06
N LEU A 919 0.80 -34.71 -10.90
CA LEU A 919 0.22 -33.95 -12.01
C LEU A 919 1.27 -33.08 -12.71
N ASN A 920 2.16 -32.41 -11.95
CA ASN A 920 3.24 -31.61 -12.52
C ASN A 920 4.26 -32.46 -13.29
N ARG A 921 4.65 -33.63 -12.77
CA ARG A 921 5.56 -34.56 -13.44
C ARG A 921 4.93 -35.18 -14.67
N GLU A 922 3.64 -35.47 -14.65
CA GLU A 922 2.92 -35.89 -15.86
C GLU A 922 2.91 -34.79 -16.93
N HIS A 923 2.64 -33.55 -16.51
CA HIS A 923 2.74 -32.39 -17.40
C HIS A 923 4.17 -32.19 -17.94
N LEU A 924 5.20 -32.42 -17.11
CA LEU A 924 6.60 -32.36 -17.53
C LEU A 924 6.95 -33.48 -18.50
N LYS A 925 6.48 -34.71 -18.27
CA LYS A 925 6.63 -35.83 -19.21
C LYS A 925 6.04 -35.49 -20.59
N LYS A 926 4.88 -34.83 -20.62
CA LYS A 926 4.25 -34.31 -21.86
C LYS A 926 5.07 -33.16 -22.48
N ALA A 927 5.66 -32.29 -21.65
CA ALA A 927 6.51 -31.18 -22.07
C ALA A 927 7.91 -31.57 -22.57
N ARG A 928 8.40 -32.75 -22.18
CA ARG A 928 9.76 -33.31 -22.35
C ARG A 928 10.89 -32.55 -21.64
N THR A 929 11.00 -31.23 -21.80
CA THR A 929 11.96 -30.35 -21.08
C THR A 929 11.38 -28.95 -20.95
N ASP A 930 11.16 -28.49 -19.73
CA ASP A 930 10.64 -27.14 -19.44
C ASP A 930 11.24 -26.64 -18.11
N ALA A 931 12.29 -25.83 -18.22
CA ALA A 931 13.01 -25.29 -17.08
C ALA A 931 12.11 -24.46 -16.13
N GLN A 932 11.01 -23.87 -16.64
CA GLN A 932 10.06 -23.17 -15.77
C GLN A 932 9.22 -24.15 -14.96
N LEU A 933 8.80 -25.26 -15.56
CA LEU A 933 8.00 -26.27 -14.88
C LEU A 933 8.83 -27.05 -13.85
N GLU A 934 10.07 -27.36 -14.18
CA GLU A 934 11.06 -27.93 -13.24
C GLU A 934 11.29 -26.98 -12.06
N GLY A 935 11.47 -25.67 -12.31
CA GLY A 935 11.56 -24.66 -11.27
C GLY A 935 10.33 -24.62 -10.35
N VAL A 936 9.12 -24.82 -10.88
CA VAL A 936 7.89 -24.91 -10.07
C VAL A 936 7.89 -26.19 -9.22
N ILE A 937 8.23 -27.34 -9.80
CA ILE A 937 8.32 -28.61 -9.07
C ILE A 937 9.28 -28.48 -7.88
N GLU A 938 10.48 -27.97 -8.12
CA GLU A 938 11.49 -27.77 -7.08
C GLU A 938 11.08 -26.71 -6.05
N SER A 939 10.42 -25.63 -6.48
CA SER A 939 9.92 -24.60 -5.57
C SER A 939 8.89 -25.14 -4.58
N TYR A 940 8.01 -26.05 -4.99
CA TYR A 940 7.04 -26.69 -4.10
C TYR A 940 7.72 -27.68 -3.13
N GLU A 941 8.70 -28.44 -3.60
CA GLU A 941 9.47 -29.33 -2.73
C GLU A 941 10.29 -28.55 -1.70
N LEU A 942 10.96 -27.47 -2.13
CA LEU A 942 11.71 -26.58 -1.24
C LEU A 942 10.76 -25.92 -0.23
N ALA A 943 9.60 -25.41 -0.67
CA ALA A 943 8.59 -24.85 0.22
C ALA A 943 8.15 -25.84 1.31
N PHE A 944 7.91 -27.11 0.94
CA PHE A 944 7.58 -28.16 1.91
C PHE A 944 8.72 -28.43 2.90
N ARG A 945 9.96 -28.57 2.43
CA ARG A 945 11.14 -28.78 3.31
C ARG A 945 11.35 -27.61 4.27
N MET A 946 11.16 -26.37 3.79
CA MET A 946 11.28 -25.16 4.59
C MET A 946 10.32 -25.14 5.79
N GLN A 947 9.13 -25.76 5.70
CA GLN A 947 8.17 -25.81 6.82
C GLN A 947 8.72 -26.52 8.06
N THR A 948 9.74 -27.37 7.90
CA THR A 948 10.42 -28.05 9.01
C THR A 948 11.73 -27.34 9.38
N GLU A 949 12.53 -26.96 8.38
CA GLU A 949 13.88 -26.42 8.59
C GLU A 949 13.91 -24.97 9.06
N ALA A 950 13.07 -24.11 8.48
CA ALA A 950 13.08 -22.68 8.76
C ALA A 950 12.64 -22.36 10.20
N PRO A 951 11.59 -23.00 10.78
CA PRO A 951 11.24 -22.78 12.18
C PRO A 951 12.37 -23.08 13.16
N GLN A 952 13.18 -24.11 12.90
CA GLN A 952 14.34 -24.44 13.74
C GLN A 952 15.43 -23.35 13.68
N LEU A 953 15.53 -22.58 12.60
CA LEU A 953 16.50 -21.49 12.49
C LEU A 953 16.06 -20.26 13.28
N THR A 954 14.77 -19.95 13.21
CA THR A 954 14.18 -18.79 13.90
C THR A 954 13.95 -19.04 15.39
N ASP A 955 13.81 -20.31 15.80
CA ASP A 955 13.75 -20.68 17.21
C ASP A 955 15.14 -20.63 17.85
N ILE A 956 15.34 -19.63 18.70
CA ILE A 956 16.57 -19.42 19.46
C ILE A 956 16.44 -19.81 20.94
N SER A 957 15.31 -20.41 21.34
CA SER A 957 15.08 -20.81 22.75
C SER A 957 16.11 -21.82 23.27
N GLY A 958 16.74 -22.59 22.38
CA GLY A 958 17.83 -23.50 22.69
C GLY A 958 19.23 -22.88 22.70
N GLU A 959 19.39 -21.59 22.42
CA GLU A 959 20.70 -20.92 22.45
C GLU A 959 21.16 -20.67 23.89
N SER A 960 22.46 -20.78 24.13
CA SER A 960 23.02 -20.57 25.47
C SER A 960 22.86 -19.12 25.91
N LYS A 961 22.71 -18.88 27.22
CA LYS A 961 22.67 -17.52 27.78
C LYS A 961 23.92 -16.70 27.39
N ALA A 962 25.09 -17.34 27.36
CA ALA A 962 26.33 -16.69 26.94
C ALA A 962 26.27 -16.21 25.47
N THR A 963 25.66 -17.01 24.59
CA THR A 963 25.42 -16.64 23.19
C THR A 963 24.40 -15.50 23.09
N LEU A 964 23.26 -15.59 23.77
CA LEU A 964 22.25 -14.52 23.78
C LEU A 964 22.84 -13.19 24.30
N ASP A 965 23.61 -13.25 25.39
CA ASP A 965 24.31 -12.11 25.95
C ASP A 965 25.36 -11.56 24.97
N LEU A 966 26.09 -12.40 24.23
CA LEU A 966 27.08 -11.96 23.24
C LEU A 966 26.45 -11.02 22.21
N TYR A 967 25.27 -11.39 21.68
CA TYR A 967 24.54 -10.58 20.70
C TYR A 967 23.71 -9.44 21.32
N GLY A 968 23.59 -9.37 22.66
CA GLY A 968 22.75 -8.39 23.33
C GLY A 968 21.25 -8.65 23.17
N ILE A 969 20.86 -9.91 23.03
CA ILE A 969 19.45 -10.33 22.97
C ILE A 969 18.83 -10.22 24.37
N ASP A 970 17.54 -9.89 24.42
CA ASP A 970 16.77 -9.53 25.61
C ASP A 970 17.29 -8.27 26.34
N ARG A 971 18.01 -7.40 25.62
CA ARG A 971 18.48 -6.10 26.11
C ARG A 971 18.09 -5.00 25.12
N THR A 972 17.61 -3.88 25.63
CA THR A 972 17.41 -2.67 24.82
C THR A 972 18.69 -1.82 24.80
N PRO A 973 19.06 -1.24 23.65
CA PRO A 973 18.33 -1.26 22.38
C PRO A 973 18.75 -2.38 21.40
N THR A 974 19.62 -3.31 21.80
CA THR A 974 20.28 -4.30 20.92
C THR A 974 19.44 -5.50 20.49
N ASP A 975 18.34 -5.82 21.18
CA ASP A 975 17.60 -7.08 21.03
C ASP A 975 17.27 -7.42 19.56
N ASN A 976 16.68 -6.47 18.85
CA ASN A 976 16.20 -6.72 17.48
C ASN A 976 17.35 -7.02 16.52
N PHE A 977 18.37 -6.16 16.47
CA PHE A 977 19.52 -6.36 15.58
C PHE A 977 20.43 -7.52 16.02
N GLY A 978 20.49 -7.79 17.34
CA GLY A 978 21.11 -8.97 17.94
C GLY A 978 20.51 -10.27 17.42
N ARG A 979 19.18 -10.39 17.42
CA ARG A 979 18.49 -11.56 16.85
C ARG A 979 18.73 -11.67 15.35
N GLN A 980 18.81 -10.56 14.62
CA GLN A 980 19.08 -10.58 13.17
C GLN A 980 20.48 -11.13 12.87
N CYS A 981 21.49 -10.66 13.61
CA CYS A 981 22.87 -11.14 13.48
C CYS A 981 22.99 -12.62 13.86
N LEU A 982 22.36 -13.05 14.96
CA LEU A 982 22.34 -14.45 15.38
C LEU A 982 21.68 -15.35 14.32
N LEU A 983 20.57 -14.91 13.73
CA LEU A 983 19.89 -15.63 12.66
C LEU A 983 20.79 -15.73 11.41
N ALA A 984 21.51 -14.66 11.06
CA ALA A 984 22.48 -14.69 9.96
C ALA A 984 23.60 -15.71 10.20
N ARG A 985 24.16 -15.79 11.42
CA ARG A 985 25.13 -16.84 11.79
C ARG A 985 24.56 -18.24 11.59
N ARG A 986 23.32 -18.49 12.02
CA ARG A 986 22.65 -19.80 11.88
C ARG A 986 22.40 -20.17 10.41
N PHE A 987 22.07 -19.21 9.55
CA PHE A 987 21.98 -19.44 8.10
C PHE A 987 23.34 -19.72 7.47
N ALA A 988 24.39 -19.02 7.91
CA ALA A 988 25.75 -19.24 7.42
C ALA A 988 26.25 -20.66 7.76
N GLU A 989 25.98 -21.14 8.98
CA GLU A 989 26.27 -22.52 9.40
C GLU A 989 25.58 -23.58 8.55
N ARG A 990 24.35 -23.29 8.09
CA ARG A 990 23.60 -24.17 7.19
C ARG A 990 23.93 -23.94 5.72
N GLY A 991 25.00 -23.22 5.38
CA GLY A 991 25.50 -23.14 4.00
C GLY A 991 24.69 -22.24 3.06
N VAL A 992 23.92 -21.27 3.58
CA VAL A 992 23.31 -20.22 2.74
C VAL A 992 24.41 -19.33 2.15
N ARG A 993 24.35 -19.07 0.84
CA ARG A 993 25.41 -18.37 0.09
C ARG A 993 25.43 -16.87 0.32
N PHE A 994 24.26 -16.24 0.36
CA PHE A 994 24.15 -14.79 0.52
C PHE A 994 23.10 -14.47 1.57
N ILE A 995 23.52 -13.76 2.62
CA ILE A 995 22.67 -13.41 3.74
C ILE A 995 22.78 -11.90 3.94
N GLN A 996 21.72 -11.17 3.67
CA GLN A 996 21.65 -9.74 3.98
C GLN A 996 20.93 -9.53 5.31
N VAL A 997 21.48 -8.65 6.15
CA VAL A 997 20.89 -8.19 7.40
C VAL A 997 20.75 -6.68 7.30
N SER A 998 19.52 -6.19 7.28
CA SER A 998 19.28 -4.75 7.15
C SER A 998 18.88 -4.14 8.50
N HIS A 999 19.60 -3.09 8.90
CA HIS A 999 19.14 -2.23 9.97
C HIS A 999 17.93 -1.41 9.53
N ALA A 1000 17.17 -0.86 10.47
CA ALA A 1000 16.08 0.06 10.13
C ALA A 1000 16.62 1.31 9.41
N PHE A 1001 15.80 1.91 8.53
CA PHE A 1001 16.12 3.13 7.79
C PHE A 1001 16.23 4.34 8.75
N LYS A 1002 17.37 4.47 9.43
CA LYS A 1002 17.59 5.45 10.51
C LYS A 1002 18.94 6.18 10.43
N TRP A 1003 19.82 5.79 9.50
CA TRP A 1003 21.14 6.43 9.34
C TRP A 1003 21.08 7.74 8.54
N ASP A 1004 19.91 8.05 7.96
CA ASP A 1004 19.66 9.27 7.19
C ASP A 1004 19.41 10.51 8.07
N GLN A 1005 20.48 11.16 8.50
CA GLN A 1005 20.42 12.17 9.55
C GLN A 1005 20.75 13.57 9.06
N HIS A 1006 19.70 14.22 8.57
CA HIS A 1006 19.68 15.63 8.22
C HIS A 1006 19.52 16.58 9.44
N SER A 1007 19.29 16.04 10.64
CA SER A 1007 19.28 16.77 11.93
C SER A 1007 19.52 15.82 13.10
N ASN A 1008 19.78 16.35 14.30
CA ASN A 1008 19.99 15.59 15.54
C ASN A 1008 21.07 14.50 15.43
N LEU A 1009 22.12 14.75 14.62
CA LEU A 1009 23.14 13.76 14.26
C LEU A 1009 23.70 13.03 15.48
N LYS A 1010 24.12 13.78 16.51
CA LYS A 1010 24.74 13.18 17.70
C LYS A 1010 23.80 12.20 18.39
N ARG A 1011 22.58 12.65 18.71
CA ARG A 1011 21.57 11.85 19.43
C ARG A 1011 21.23 10.58 18.65
N ASP A 1012 20.97 10.73 17.36
CA ASP A 1012 20.41 9.63 16.56
C ASP A 1012 21.50 8.68 16.02
N HIS A 1013 22.73 9.12 15.73
CA HIS A 1013 23.87 8.21 15.48
C HIS A 1013 24.26 7.44 16.75
N GLU A 1014 24.28 8.06 17.94
CA GLU A 1014 24.57 7.34 19.19
C GLU A 1014 23.55 6.23 19.44
N ARG A 1015 22.25 6.53 19.28
CA ARG A 1015 21.18 5.53 19.40
C ARG A 1015 21.37 4.39 18.39
N ASN A 1016 21.61 4.70 17.13
CA ASN A 1016 21.76 3.67 16.09
C ASN A 1016 23.03 2.84 16.29
N ALA A 1017 24.15 3.43 16.71
CA ALA A 1017 25.38 2.71 16.99
C ALA A 1017 25.22 1.77 18.19
N LEU A 1018 24.51 2.20 19.25
CA LEU A 1018 24.16 1.35 20.39
C LEU A 1018 23.28 0.15 19.99
N GLU A 1019 22.42 0.30 18.98
CA GLU A 1019 21.59 -0.79 18.43
C GLU A 1019 22.45 -1.87 17.74
N VAL A 1020 23.55 -1.50 17.07
CA VAL A 1020 24.28 -2.42 16.16
C VAL A 1020 25.69 -2.83 16.60
N ASP A 1021 26.41 -2.01 17.38
CA ASP A 1021 27.84 -2.23 17.70
C ASP A 1021 28.09 -3.59 18.38
N ARG A 1022 27.37 -3.86 19.48
CA ARG A 1022 27.49 -5.14 20.21
C ARG A 1022 27.04 -6.34 19.36
N PRO A 1023 25.87 -6.35 18.70
CA PRO A 1023 25.50 -7.43 17.79
C PRO A 1023 26.53 -7.77 16.72
N ILE A 1024 27.12 -6.75 16.07
CA ILE A 1024 28.12 -6.95 15.00
C ILE A 1024 29.41 -7.52 15.57
N ALA A 1025 29.91 -6.95 16.67
CA ALA A 1025 31.09 -7.49 17.37
C ALA A 1025 30.83 -8.94 17.84
N GLY A 1026 29.62 -9.22 18.33
CA GLY A 1026 29.18 -10.55 18.71
C GLY A 1026 29.18 -11.53 17.54
N LEU A 1027 28.68 -11.11 16.37
CA LEU A 1027 28.69 -11.90 15.14
C LEU A 1027 30.13 -12.24 14.70
N LEU A 1028 31.03 -11.25 14.62
CA LEU A 1028 32.42 -11.48 14.24
C LEU A 1028 33.11 -12.45 15.21
N LYS A 1029 32.89 -12.27 16.52
CA LYS A 1029 33.42 -13.16 17.55
C LYS A 1029 32.93 -14.60 17.39
N ASP A 1030 31.63 -14.78 17.19
CA ASP A 1030 30.99 -16.10 17.10
C ASP A 1030 31.39 -16.81 15.79
N LEU A 1031 31.47 -16.09 14.66
CA LEU A 1031 31.99 -16.65 13.40
C LEU A 1031 33.45 -17.08 13.53
N LYS A 1032 34.30 -16.28 14.17
CA LYS A 1032 35.72 -16.60 14.40
C LYS A 1032 35.88 -17.80 15.33
N ALA A 1033 35.14 -17.85 16.43
CA ALA A 1033 35.15 -18.97 17.38
C ALA A 1033 34.72 -20.31 16.75
N ARG A 1034 33.90 -20.26 15.69
CA ARG A 1034 33.42 -21.42 14.94
C ARG A 1034 34.26 -21.74 13.70
N GLY A 1035 35.30 -20.96 13.40
CA GLY A 1035 36.09 -21.09 12.17
C GLY A 1035 35.34 -20.71 10.88
N LEU A 1036 34.17 -20.08 10.98
CA LEU A 1036 33.35 -19.66 9.84
C LEU A 1036 33.79 -18.33 9.24
N LEU A 1037 34.56 -17.51 9.98
CA LEU A 1037 35.03 -16.22 9.47
C LEU A 1037 36.02 -16.40 8.31
N GLU A 1038 36.78 -17.50 8.29
CA GLU A 1038 37.75 -17.80 7.23
C GLU A 1038 37.11 -17.98 5.84
N ASP A 1039 35.91 -18.56 5.79
CA ASP A 1039 35.19 -18.83 4.54
C ASP A 1039 33.91 -17.99 4.36
N THR A 1040 33.69 -16.99 5.24
CA THR A 1040 32.57 -16.06 5.16
C THR A 1040 33.07 -14.63 5.02
N LEU A 1041 32.73 -13.97 3.91
CA LEU A 1041 32.99 -12.53 3.74
C LEU A 1041 31.89 -11.73 4.44
N VAL A 1042 32.23 -11.01 5.49
CA VAL A 1042 31.34 -10.06 6.15
C VAL A 1042 31.55 -8.68 5.54
N LEU A 1043 30.49 -8.10 4.97
CA LEU A 1043 30.48 -6.77 4.39
C LEU A 1043 29.61 -5.86 5.25
N TRP A 1044 30.05 -4.63 5.54
CA TRP A 1044 29.25 -3.64 6.27
C TRP A 1044 29.25 -2.29 5.57
N GLY A 1045 28.09 -1.64 5.56
CA GLY A 1045 27.98 -0.23 5.18
C GLY A 1045 26.63 0.13 4.58
N GLY A 1046 26.55 1.35 4.05
CA GLY A 1046 25.37 1.90 3.38
C GLY A 1046 25.60 2.17 1.88
N GLU A 1047 24.62 2.82 1.28
CA GLU A 1047 24.55 3.12 -0.16
C GLU A 1047 25.43 4.27 -0.63
N PHE A 1048 25.81 5.16 0.28
CA PHE A 1048 26.70 6.32 0.08
C PHE A 1048 27.17 6.88 1.44
N GLY A 1049 27.87 8.01 1.45
CA GLY A 1049 28.31 8.71 2.65
C GLY A 1049 27.55 9.99 2.94
N ARG A 1050 28.14 10.82 3.80
CA ARG A 1050 27.57 12.09 4.28
C ARG A 1050 28.50 13.27 4.04
N THR A 1051 27.92 14.45 3.85
CA THR A 1051 28.70 15.67 3.62
C THR A 1051 29.47 16.08 4.89
N PRO A 1052 30.64 16.71 4.74
CA PRO A 1052 31.37 17.27 5.88
C PRO A 1052 30.75 18.57 6.41
N THR A 1053 29.72 19.09 5.75
CA THR A 1053 29.03 20.33 6.11
C THR A 1053 27.72 20.08 6.85
N ALA A 1054 27.32 21.04 7.68
CA ALA A 1054 26.02 21.03 8.33
C ALA A 1054 24.89 21.34 7.33
N GLN A 1055 23.87 20.50 7.30
CA GLN A 1055 22.57 20.83 6.75
C GLN A 1055 21.65 21.25 7.91
N GLY A 1056 21.22 22.51 7.91
CA GLY A 1056 20.59 23.09 9.09
C GLY A 1056 21.60 23.32 10.22
N ALA A 1057 21.26 22.89 11.44
CA ALA A 1057 22.07 23.16 12.63
C ALA A 1057 23.07 22.03 12.95
N ASP A 1058 22.64 20.77 12.88
CA ASP A 1058 23.36 19.64 13.47
C ASP A 1058 23.16 18.31 12.71
N GLY A 1059 22.96 18.36 11.39
CA GLY A 1059 22.85 17.19 10.52
C GLY A 1059 23.73 17.26 9.27
N ARG A 1060 23.81 16.17 8.50
CA ARG A 1060 24.64 16.07 7.28
C ARG A 1060 23.80 15.64 6.07
N ASP A 1061 24.05 16.28 4.93
CA ASP A 1061 23.42 15.93 3.65
C ASP A 1061 24.06 14.69 2.99
N HIS A 1062 23.44 14.18 1.93
CA HIS A 1062 23.92 13.05 1.13
C HIS A 1062 25.25 13.33 0.45
N ASN A 1063 26.14 12.34 0.41
CA ASN A 1063 27.42 12.45 -0.30
C ASN A 1063 27.79 11.15 -1.04
N PRO A 1064 27.56 11.08 -2.37
CA PRO A 1064 27.97 9.93 -3.17
C PRO A 1064 29.44 9.94 -3.59
N ASP A 1065 30.16 11.06 -3.41
CA ASP A 1065 31.50 11.24 -3.97
C ASP A 1065 32.63 10.66 -3.12
N GLY A 1066 32.37 10.33 -1.86
CA GLY A 1066 33.34 9.74 -0.94
C GLY A 1066 32.69 9.16 0.31
N PHE A 1067 32.88 7.87 0.56
CA PHE A 1067 32.34 7.19 1.74
C PHE A 1067 33.14 5.94 2.13
N THR A 1068 32.77 5.34 3.26
CA THR A 1068 33.47 4.20 3.84
C THR A 1068 32.58 2.97 3.98
N MET A 1069 33.15 1.80 3.66
CA MET A 1069 32.63 0.48 4.04
C MET A 1069 33.80 -0.35 4.57
N TRP A 1070 33.52 -1.44 5.29
CA TRP A 1070 34.54 -2.39 5.69
C TRP A 1070 34.16 -3.83 5.34
N LEU A 1071 35.20 -4.65 5.17
CA LEU A 1071 35.09 -6.09 4.96
C LEU A 1071 35.87 -6.84 6.05
N ALA A 1072 35.42 -8.05 6.40
CA ALA A 1072 36.13 -8.96 7.30
C ALA A 1072 35.97 -10.42 6.85
N GLY A 1073 36.99 -11.24 7.06
CA GLY A 1073 36.95 -12.67 6.70
C GLY A 1073 36.97 -12.95 5.19
N GLY A 1074 36.76 -14.21 4.80
CA GLY A 1074 36.64 -14.61 3.39
C GLY A 1074 37.87 -14.28 2.52
N GLY A 1075 39.06 -14.27 3.13
CA GLY A 1075 40.34 -14.03 2.46
C GLY A 1075 40.65 -12.58 2.08
N VAL A 1076 40.01 -11.59 2.73
CA VAL A 1076 40.43 -10.17 2.71
C VAL A 1076 41.53 -9.91 3.75
N LYS A 1077 42.38 -8.91 3.50
CA LYS A 1077 43.45 -8.50 4.43
C LYS A 1077 42.88 -7.71 5.61
N GLY A 1078 42.82 -8.34 6.79
CA GLY A 1078 42.52 -7.64 8.04
C GLY A 1078 43.61 -6.62 8.41
N GLY A 1079 43.24 -5.61 9.19
CA GLY A 1079 44.15 -4.55 9.65
C GLY A 1079 44.57 -3.56 8.56
N LEU A 1080 43.81 -3.47 7.46
CA LEU A 1080 44.13 -2.62 6.31
C LEU A 1080 43.16 -1.44 6.18
N VAL A 1081 43.69 -0.25 5.94
CA VAL A 1081 42.94 0.89 5.41
C VAL A 1081 43.30 1.08 3.93
N HIS A 1082 42.31 1.03 3.05
CA HIS A 1082 42.48 1.19 1.61
C HIS A 1082 41.88 2.51 1.10
N GLY A 1083 42.70 3.28 0.40
CA GLY A 1083 42.35 4.58 -0.16
C GLY A 1083 42.03 5.66 0.88
N ALA A 1084 41.72 6.86 0.38
CA ALA A 1084 41.37 8.01 1.22
C ALA A 1084 40.43 8.98 0.50
N THR A 1085 39.59 9.65 1.29
CA THR A 1085 38.90 10.89 0.87
C THR A 1085 39.79 12.11 1.11
N ASP A 1086 39.40 13.26 0.56
CA ASP A 1086 40.08 14.54 0.79
C ASP A 1086 40.15 14.94 2.28
N ASP A 1087 40.89 16.01 2.57
CA ASP A 1087 41.17 16.44 3.95
C ASP A 1087 39.92 16.78 4.78
N TYR A 1088 38.78 17.04 4.10
CA TYR A 1088 37.50 17.30 4.76
C TYR A 1088 36.55 16.10 4.70
N GLY A 1089 36.84 15.07 3.92
CA GLY A 1089 35.99 13.88 3.78
C GLY A 1089 34.89 14.01 2.74
N PHE A 1090 35.01 14.95 1.80
CA PHE A 1090 33.99 15.19 0.78
C PHE A 1090 34.08 14.19 -0.38
N ARG A 1091 35.25 14.00 -1.01
CA ARG A 1091 35.37 13.08 -2.15
C ARG A 1091 36.51 12.09 -2.00
N ALA A 1092 36.38 10.90 -2.60
CA ALA A 1092 37.48 9.96 -2.75
C ALA A 1092 38.59 10.54 -3.67
N VAL A 1093 39.84 10.60 -3.18
CA VAL A 1093 40.99 11.19 -3.89
C VAL A 1093 42.16 10.22 -4.10
N GLN A 1094 42.29 9.20 -3.27
CA GLN A 1094 43.35 8.20 -3.36
C GLN A 1094 42.75 6.79 -3.46
N ASP A 1095 43.31 5.97 -4.38
CA ASP A 1095 42.93 4.57 -4.62
C ASP A 1095 41.41 4.40 -4.68
N LYS A 1096 40.76 5.18 -5.55
CA LYS A 1096 39.30 5.28 -5.64
C LYS A 1096 38.69 3.92 -5.97
N VAL A 1097 37.66 3.54 -5.22
CA VAL A 1097 36.89 2.32 -5.45
C VAL A 1097 35.47 2.71 -5.84
N HIS A 1098 35.06 2.41 -7.06
CA HIS A 1098 33.66 2.56 -7.44
C HIS A 1098 32.85 1.35 -6.93
N ILE A 1099 31.53 1.49 -6.74
CA ILE A 1099 30.65 0.36 -6.36
C ILE A 1099 30.80 -0.85 -7.30
N HIS A 1100 31.04 -0.63 -8.59
CA HIS A 1100 31.31 -1.72 -9.54
C HIS A 1100 32.64 -2.45 -9.28
N ASP A 1101 33.65 -1.76 -8.75
CA ASP A 1101 34.93 -2.36 -8.37
C ASP A 1101 34.76 -3.20 -7.09
N LEU A 1102 33.94 -2.72 -6.14
CA LEU A 1102 33.54 -3.50 -4.97
C LEU A 1102 32.81 -4.80 -5.37
N HIS A 1103 31.82 -4.71 -6.27
CA HIS A 1103 31.13 -5.89 -6.82
C HIS A 1103 32.08 -6.87 -7.51
N ALA A 1104 32.98 -6.38 -8.35
CA ALA A 1104 33.97 -7.22 -9.02
C ALA A 1104 34.86 -7.95 -8.01
N THR A 1105 35.25 -7.27 -6.93
CA THR A 1105 36.09 -7.81 -5.87
C THR A 1105 35.36 -8.87 -5.04
N ILE A 1106 34.10 -8.63 -4.70
CA ILE A 1106 33.25 -9.60 -3.99
C ILE A 1106 33.04 -10.88 -4.82
N LEU A 1107 32.69 -10.74 -6.10
CA LEU A 1107 32.55 -11.89 -7.00
C LEU A 1107 33.87 -12.65 -7.12
N HIS A 1108 34.99 -11.94 -7.20
CA HIS A 1108 36.31 -12.56 -7.22
C HIS A 1108 36.61 -13.35 -5.95
N SER A 1109 36.30 -12.82 -4.76
CA SER A 1109 36.48 -13.57 -3.50
C SER A 1109 35.67 -14.87 -3.47
N LEU A 1110 34.52 -14.94 -4.16
CA LEU A 1110 33.72 -16.15 -4.31
C LEU A 1110 34.17 -17.09 -5.44
N GLY A 1111 35.30 -16.80 -6.10
CA GLY A 1111 35.81 -17.61 -7.21
C GLY A 1111 35.13 -17.33 -8.55
N LEU A 1112 34.41 -16.20 -8.69
CA LEU A 1112 33.69 -15.83 -9.90
C LEU A 1112 34.41 -14.70 -10.66
N ASP A 1113 34.77 -14.98 -11.91
CA ASP A 1113 35.15 -13.92 -12.86
C ASP A 1113 33.92 -13.10 -13.28
N HIS A 1114 33.84 -11.85 -12.81
CA HIS A 1114 32.73 -10.94 -13.10
C HIS A 1114 32.55 -10.61 -14.59
N LYS A 1115 33.59 -10.76 -15.43
CA LYS A 1115 33.50 -10.52 -16.87
C LYS A 1115 32.95 -11.72 -17.63
N ARG A 1116 33.12 -12.93 -17.08
CA ARG A 1116 32.58 -14.20 -17.63
C ARG A 1116 31.18 -14.52 -17.11
N LEU A 1117 30.84 -14.04 -15.91
CA LEU A 1117 29.51 -14.22 -15.33
C LEU A 1117 28.51 -13.27 -16.01
N SER A 1118 27.96 -13.70 -17.14
CA SER A 1118 26.97 -12.95 -17.89
C SER A 1118 25.67 -13.73 -18.10
N TYR A 1119 24.61 -12.98 -18.44
CA TYR A 1119 23.33 -13.53 -18.86
C TYR A 1119 22.79 -12.74 -20.06
N ARG A 1120 22.39 -13.45 -21.11
CA ARG A 1120 21.84 -12.85 -22.33
C ARG A 1120 20.38 -12.48 -22.09
N ASN A 1121 20.06 -11.19 -22.19
CA ASN A 1121 18.70 -10.68 -22.06
C ASN A 1121 18.54 -9.45 -22.94
N ALA A 1122 17.37 -9.21 -23.52
CA ALA A 1122 17.08 -8.01 -24.33
C ALA A 1122 18.20 -7.67 -25.37
N GLY A 1123 18.73 -8.69 -26.06
CA GLY A 1123 19.68 -8.51 -27.15
C GLY A 1123 21.11 -8.17 -26.71
N ARG A 1124 21.42 -8.20 -25.41
CA ARG A 1124 22.75 -7.88 -24.85
C ARG A 1124 23.14 -8.85 -23.72
N ASP A 1125 24.44 -9.03 -23.53
CA ASP A 1125 24.99 -9.71 -22.35
C ASP A 1125 25.08 -8.75 -21.17
N PHE A 1126 24.36 -9.07 -20.09
CA PHE A 1126 24.36 -8.31 -18.85
C PHE A 1126 25.27 -8.97 -17.81
N ARG A 1127 25.86 -8.14 -16.95
CA ARG A 1127 26.62 -8.53 -15.76
C ARG A 1127 26.35 -7.55 -14.62
N LEU A 1128 26.59 -7.95 -13.38
CA LEU A 1128 26.41 -7.09 -12.18
C LEU A 1128 27.20 -5.77 -12.29
N THR A 1129 28.41 -5.81 -12.85
CA THR A 1129 29.27 -4.63 -13.00
C THR A 1129 29.05 -3.85 -14.32
N ASP A 1130 27.98 -4.15 -15.06
CA ASP A 1130 27.63 -3.59 -16.37
C ASP A 1130 28.78 -3.58 -17.41
N VAL A 1131 29.38 -2.45 -17.74
CA VAL A 1131 30.59 -2.36 -18.61
C VAL A 1131 31.85 -1.97 -17.83
N ALA A 1132 31.74 -1.80 -16.51
CA ALA A 1132 32.80 -1.37 -15.62
C ALA A 1132 33.22 -2.49 -14.65
N GLY A 1133 33.96 -2.10 -13.59
CA GLY A 1133 34.43 -2.96 -12.51
C GLY A 1133 35.84 -3.49 -12.72
N ASN A 1134 36.70 -3.24 -11.74
CA ASN A 1134 38.04 -3.80 -11.60
C ASN A 1134 38.17 -4.46 -10.23
N VAL A 1135 38.81 -5.63 -10.18
CA VAL A 1135 39.10 -6.31 -8.91
C VAL A 1135 40.15 -5.51 -8.14
N VAL A 1136 39.82 -5.09 -6.91
CA VAL A 1136 40.72 -4.39 -5.99
C VAL A 1136 41.69 -5.41 -5.38
N LYS A 1137 42.74 -5.75 -6.11
CA LYS A 1137 43.71 -6.78 -5.68
C LYS A 1137 44.44 -6.43 -4.39
N ALA A 1138 44.58 -5.14 -4.08
CA ALA A 1138 45.32 -4.68 -2.90
C ALA A 1138 44.75 -5.23 -1.58
N ILE A 1139 43.42 -5.42 -1.51
CA ILE A 1139 42.71 -5.85 -0.29
C ILE A 1139 42.58 -7.37 -0.14
N LEU A 1140 43.02 -8.17 -1.12
CA LEU A 1140 42.94 -9.63 -1.08
C LEU A 1140 44.24 -10.23 -0.51
N ALA A 1141 44.12 -11.24 0.37
CA ALA A 1141 45.22 -11.81 1.16
C ALA A 1141 46.24 -12.63 0.36
#